data_AF-A0AAU5HBU6-F1
#
_entry.id   AF-A0AAU5HBU6-F1
#
_cell.length_a   1.000
_cell.length_b   1.000
_cell.length_c   1.000
_cell.angle_alpha   90.00
_cell.angle_beta   90.00
_cell.angle_gamma   90.00
#
_symmetry.space_group_name_H-M   'P 1'
#
loop_
_entity.id
_entity.type
_entity.pdbx_description
1 polymer ?
#
loop_
_entity_poly.entity_id
_entity_poly.type
_entity_poly.pdbx_seq_one_letter_code
_entity_poly.pdbx_strand_id
1 'polypeptide(L)'
;MTPTVHRVAPKGRGAHRSITAALRAASDGDEIRIAPGEYVELLVLDRAVRLLPEDGSAAHAVRILAAAPGRPVLEVTATGVHVGGIALTGQDPGLPAVLAAAGSLELSLCEISGGRVEARGDACLTLTDCRISGAELAAVHVNTTGTARLTRVVVEDIDGTGVVIGSTAAAEADALTARRVTGSGVRVRGRARAILRECRISGPGRSGLLVEDEASVTLQECRLTETGTEGVRVLGSSQRPVGGVVLQDCEVLRAGADAVAVSGTGDVLLLNCRLRDGSGPGATAEGESRAELVNCQVDRPGGSGLVARGSARLAAEGTSVTGSRANGLLAGGGSRVKLATSDVGDCAFSAVHACDDSRVTLTSCRIGDTPEHGVRATDRAELTVEGGRITDCGLSGLQIDAAAAARVRGLSVVRGRTGINAESTGTVVLEECDITDAERAGISCGTESAAVLRDCRITGTGTAGLVVGERATPSIEGCTVRDTAGSGMVVGPEAEPRVRAVTVARSGKNSLFVGEKARGTFEDCVFAGAGSAGAAFPAVHVSAAAAPVLRGCLVRDTEDDVALEKGARAVFDDCLARDVKNPALPTGPAQALPSASAGPGAGTGTSARETEAPSEDTLDDLLAELGGLAGLDRVKHDVSSLVKLMRTVRRREEMGLAPPPLSRHLVFAGNPGTGKTTVARLYGRILAAVGLLERGHLVEADRSALVGEYVGHTGPKTSRVFQQARGGVLFIDEAYSLTQYAGTNDFGQEAIATLVKLMEDHRDDVVVIVAGYPKEMEVFVRSNPGLASRFNRTLVFEDYSTAELVSILEHQAAQHQYELTPPAREALSAHFDTTPKARGFGNGRAARQLFQAMTERQAYRVAELSDSTESDLITLKPEDLP
;
A
#
# COMPACT_ATOMS: atom_id res chain seq x y z
N MET A 1 36.13 -62.73 -9.35
CA MET A 1 37.40 -62.54 -10.07
C MET A 1 37.96 -61.19 -9.65
N THR A 2 39.24 -61.10 -9.36
CA THR A 2 39.91 -59.80 -9.10
C THR A 2 39.84 -58.95 -10.37
N PRO A 3 39.44 -57.66 -10.26
CA PRO A 3 39.30 -56.79 -11.43
C PRO A 3 40.65 -56.63 -12.14
N THR A 4 40.65 -56.76 -13.45
CA THR A 4 41.85 -56.57 -14.27
C THR A 4 42.08 -55.07 -14.42
N VAL A 5 43.32 -54.63 -14.21
CA VAL A 5 43.69 -53.21 -14.36
C VAL A 5 44.32 -52.99 -15.74
N HIS A 6 43.64 -52.24 -16.59
CA HIS A 6 44.10 -51.85 -17.92
C HIS A 6 44.75 -50.46 -17.82
N ARG A 7 46.03 -50.35 -18.17
CA ARG A 7 46.74 -49.06 -18.20
C ARG A 7 46.67 -48.42 -19.58
N VAL A 8 46.42 -47.12 -19.63
CA VAL A 8 46.41 -46.30 -20.85
C VAL A 8 47.53 -45.27 -20.77
N ALA A 9 48.41 -45.26 -21.76
CA ALA A 9 49.47 -44.26 -21.88
C ALA A 9 49.78 -43.98 -23.36
N PRO A 10 49.87 -42.72 -23.82
CA PRO A 10 50.09 -42.41 -25.23
C PRO A 10 51.43 -42.94 -25.79
N LYS A 11 52.45 -43.10 -24.92
CA LYS A 11 53.83 -43.48 -25.31
C LYS A 11 54.46 -44.58 -24.45
N GLY A 12 53.67 -45.38 -23.72
CA GLY A 12 54.19 -46.44 -22.83
C GLY A 12 54.32 -47.84 -23.47
N ARG A 13 55.35 -48.62 -23.12
CA ARG A 13 55.44 -50.06 -23.46
C ARG A 13 54.53 -50.86 -22.52
N GLY A 14 53.63 -51.67 -23.07
CA GLY A 14 52.73 -52.55 -22.31
C GLY A 14 51.39 -51.93 -21.90
N ALA A 15 51.17 -50.64 -22.18
CA ALA A 15 49.90 -49.95 -21.98
C ALA A 15 49.11 -49.82 -23.30
N HIS A 16 47.79 -49.69 -23.20
CA HIS A 16 46.94 -49.34 -24.34
C HIS A 16 47.28 -47.92 -24.82
N ARG A 17 47.33 -47.71 -26.14
CA ARG A 17 47.66 -46.40 -26.73
C ARG A 17 46.50 -45.40 -26.71
N SER A 18 45.28 -45.89 -26.50
CA SER A 18 44.05 -45.09 -26.48
C SER A 18 43.09 -45.65 -25.44
N ILE A 19 42.20 -44.81 -24.92
CA ILE A 19 41.21 -45.23 -23.91
C ILE A 19 40.21 -46.21 -24.55
N THR A 20 39.82 -45.96 -25.81
CA THR A 20 38.94 -46.84 -26.57
C THR A 20 39.52 -48.25 -26.74
N ALA A 21 40.85 -48.39 -26.91
CA ALA A 21 41.49 -49.69 -27.02
C ALA A 21 41.44 -50.46 -25.69
N ALA A 22 41.65 -49.77 -24.56
CA ALA A 22 41.49 -50.38 -23.24
C ALA A 22 40.04 -50.80 -22.98
N LEU A 23 39.07 -49.96 -23.34
CA LEU A 23 37.64 -50.25 -23.20
C LEU A 23 37.22 -51.51 -23.97
N ARG A 24 37.72 -51.69 -25.20
CA ARG A 24 37.45 -52.90 -26.00
C ARG A 24 38.05 -54.18 -25.42
N ALA A 25 39.12 -54.06 -24.64
CA ALA A 25 39.80 -55.19 -24.00
C ALA A 25 39.26 -55.51 -22.60
N ALA A 26 38.53 -54.58 -21.98
CA ALA A 26 37.99 -54.70 -20.64
C ALA A 26 36.72 -55.58 -20.59
N SER A 27 36.53 -56.27 -19.48
CA SER A 27 35.32 -57.01 -19.10
C SER A 27 34.55 -56.27 -18.00
N ASP A 28 33.34 -56.72 -17.67
CA ASP A 28 32.57 -56.16 -16.56
C ASP A 28 33.34 -56.27 -15.23
N GLY A 29 33.41 -55.17 -14.51
CA GLY A 29 34.12 -54.99 -13.25
C GLY A 29 35.58 -54.51 -13.39
N ASP A 30 36.13 -54.46 -14.61
CA ASP A 30 37.52 -54.08 -14.81
C ASP A 30 37.76 -52.57 -14.62
N GLU A 31 39.02 -52.22 -14.34
CA GLU A 31 39.47 -50.87 -14.03
C GLU A 31 40.42 -50.35 -15.12
N ILE A 32 40.22 -49.12 -15.58
CA ILE A 32 41.04 -48.45 -16.58
C ILE A 32 41.77 -47.29 -15.92
N ARG A 33 43.10 -47.40 -15.84
CA ARG A 33 43.99 -46.38 -15.27
C ARG A 33 44.65 -45.57 -16.38
N ILE A 34 44.42 -44.26 -16.35
CA ILE A 34 44.80 -43.36 -17.46
C ILE A 34 45.93 -42.44 -17.01
N ALA A 35 47.05 -42.47 -17.74
CA ALA A 35 48.17 -41.56 -17.50
C ALA A 35 47.77 -40.11 -17.83
N PRO A 36 48.32 -39.09 -17.13
CA PRO A 36 48.09 -37.68 -17.44
C PRO A 36 48.31 -37.33 -18.92
N GLY A 37 47.40 -36.53 -19.48
CA GLY A 37 47.46 -36.12 -20.88
C GLY A 37 46.11 -35.75 -21.47
N GLU A 38 46.15 -35.31 -22.73
CA GLU A 38 44.98 -35.00 -23.55
C GLU A 38 44.66 -36.16 -24.50
N TYR A 39 43.38 -36.56 -24.52
CA TYR A 39 42.86 -37.67 -25.31
C TYR A 39 41.68 -37.18 -26.15
N VAL A 40 41.75 -37.33 -27.47
CA VAL A 40 40.68 -36.93 -28.40
C VAL A 40 39.96 -38.18 -28.88
N GLU A 41 38.92 -38.60 -28.16
CA GLU A 41 38.23 -39.88 -28.38
C GLU A 41 36.73 -39.78 -28.01
N LEU A 42 35.90 -40.64 -28.58
CA LEU A 42 34.52 -40.90 -28.12
C LEU A 42 34.53 -42.15 -27.23
N LEU A 43 34.13 -42.01 -25.98
CA LEU A 43 34.03 -43.14 -25.06
C LEU A 43 32.61 -43.68 -25.04
N VAL A 44 32.45 -44.92 -25.53
CA VAL A 44 31.18 -45.66 -25.41
C VAL A 44 31.35 -46.72 -24.32
N LEU A 45 30.60 -46.57 -23.23
CA LEU A 45 30.62 -47.45 -22.06
C LEU A 45 29.38 -48.34 -22.07
N ASP A 46 29.53 -49.47 -22.74
CA ASP A 46 28.55 -50.57 -22.91
C ASP A 46 28.82 -51.76 -21.97
N ARG A 47 29.77 -51.60 -21.04
CA ARG A 47 30.17 -52.57 -20.01
C ARG A 47 30.41 -51.87 -18.66
N ALA A 48 30.29 -52.59 -17.55
CA ALA A 48 30.48 -52.05 -16.21
C ALA A 48 31.98 -51.84 -15.93
N VAL A 49 32.49 -50.61 -16.03
CA VAL A 49 33.93 -50.33 -15.87
C VAL A 49 34.18 -49.10 -15.01
N ARG A 50 35.39 -49.02 -14.44
CA ARG A 50 35.87 -47.87 -13.66
C ARG A 50 36.97 -47.13 -14.42
N LEU A 51 36.77 -45.86 -14.74
CA LEU A 51 37.76 -45.01 -15.42
C LEU A 51 38.37 -44.02 -14.42
N LEU A 52 39.66 -44.16 -14.15
CA LEU A 52 40.38 -43.39 -13.13
C LEU A 52 41.76 -42.93 -13.64
N PRO A 53 42.28 -41.78 -13.20
CA PRO A 53 43.68 -41.42 -13.37
C PRO A 53 44.62 -42.45 -12.71
N GLU A 54 45.87 -42.50 -13.18
CA GLU A 54 46.93 -43.21 -12.46
C GLU A 54 47.12 -42.64 -11.04
N ASP A 55 47.42 -43.51 -10.07
CA ASP A 55 47.59 -43.12 -8.67
C ASP A 55 48.66 -42.03 -8.52
N GLY A 56 48.38 -41.01 -7.69
CA GLY A 56 49.27 -39.87 -7.48
C GLY A 56 49.18 -38.77 -8.55
N SER A 57 48.31 -38.92 -9.57
CA SER A 57 48.03 -37.85 -10.53
C SER A 57 47.39 -36.63 -9.86
N ALA A 58 47.72 -35.43 -10.33
CA ALA A 58 46.98 -34.23 -9.96
C ALA A 58 45.51 -34.34 -10.42
N ALA A 59 44.60 -33.67 -9.70
CA ALA A 59 43.19 -33.62 -10.08
C ALA A 59 43.04 -33.08 -11.53
N HIS A 60 42.19 -33.73 -12.33
CA HIS A 60 41.91 -33.34 -13.71
C HIS A 60 43.14 -33.34 -14.66
N ALA A 61 44.20 -34.07 -14.31
CA ALA A 61 45.39 -34.23 -15.17
C ALA A 61 45.11 -35.06 -16.44
N VAL A 62 44.01 -35.80 -16.46
CA VAL A 62 43.49 -36.52 -17.63
C VAL A 62 42.36 -35.68 -18.24
N ARG A 63 42.55 -35.23 -19.49
CA ARG A 63 41.60 -34.43 -20.25
C ARG A 63 41.13 -35.20 -21.47
N ILE A 64 39.82 -35.38 -21.59
CA ILE A 64 39.21 -36.09 -22.72
C ILE A 64 38.36 -35.11 -23.50
N LEU A 65 38.73 -34.89 -24.76
CA LEU A 65 38.08 -33.95 -25.66
C LEU A 65 37.23 -34.73 -26.67
N ALA A 66 36.05 -34.20 -27.01
CA ALA A 66 35.19 -34.81 -28.01
C ALA A 66 35.94 -34.96 -29.34
N ALA A 67 35.74 -36.12 -29.99
CA ALA A 67 36.45 -36.44 -31.23
C ALA A 67 35.91 -35.69 -32.47
N ALA A 68 34.65 -35.26 -32.43
CA ALA A 68 33.99 -34.53 -33.52
C ALA A 68 32.81 -33.71 -32.97
N PRO A 69 32.42 -32.61 -33.66
CA PRO A 69 31.19 -31.90 -33.36
C PRO A 69 29.96 -32.81 -33.48
N GLY A 70 28.92 -32.53 -32.70
CA GLY A 70 27.66 -33.24 -32.66
C GLY A 70 27.66 -34.50 -31.79
N ARG A 71 28.82 -34.89 -31.22
CA ARG A 71 28.97 -36.14 -30.46
C ARG A 71 29.38 -35.87 -29.00
N PRO A 72 28.85 -36.65 -28.05
CA PRO A 72 29.30 -36.58 -26.67
C PRO A 72 30.75 -37.07 -26.54
N VAL A 73 31.44 -36.65 -25.48
CA VAL A 73 32.72 -37.22 -25.06
C VAL A 73 32.50 -38.61 -24.47
N LEU A 74 31.42 -38.75 -23.72
CA LEU A 74 31.08 -39.96 -22.98
C LEU A 74 29.62 -40.34 -23.22
N GLU A 75 29.41 -41.55 -23.72
CA GLU A 75 28.11 -42.17 -23.91
C GLU A 75 28.03 -43.47 -23.09
N VAL A 76 26.98 -43.62 -22.28
CA VAL A 76 26.82 -44.74 -21.35
C VAL A 76 25.49 -45.45 -21.60
N THR A 77 25.58 -46.77 -21.75
CA THR A 77 24.42 -47.66 -21.87
C THR A 77 24.45 -48.81 -20.85
N ALA A 78 25.59 -49.04 -20.19
CA ALA A 78 25.75 -50.07 -19.17
C ALA A 78 25.35 -49.63 -17.75
N THR A 79 25.14 -50.64 -16.89
CA THR A 79 24.91 -50.45 -15.46
C THR A 79 26.23 -50.69 -14.70
N GLY A 80 26.52 -49.88 -13.70
CA GLY A 80 27.72 -49.98 -12.86
C GLY A 80 28.95 -49.26 -13.43
N VAL A 81 28.77 -48.19 -14.20
CA VAL A 81 29.87 -47.39 -14.75
C VAL A 81 30.30 -46.31 -13.78
N HIS A 82 31.61 -46.21 -13.52
CA HIS A 82 32.21 -45.17 -12.67
C HIS A 82 33.31 -44.41 -13.43
N VAL A 83 33.27 -43.08 -13.38
CA VAL A 83 34.31 -42.20 -13.93
C VAL A 83 34.72 -41.22 -12.83
N GLY A 84 36.01 -41.17 -12.51
CA GLY A 84 36.51 -40.38 -11.37
C GLY A 84 37.71 -39.52 -11.72
N GLY A 85 37.73 -38.24 -11.33
CA GLY A 85 38.94 -37.40 -11.38
C GLY A 85 39.35 -36.89 -12.77
N ILE A 86 38.45 -36.96 -13.76
CA ILE A 86 38.74 -36.69 -15.18
C ILE A 86 38.05 -35.40 -15.63
N ALA A 87 38.71 -34.64 -16.52
CA ALA A 87 38.10 -33.52 -17.25
C ALA A 87 37.54 -34.00 -18.59
N LEU A 88 36.25 -33.71 -18.85
CA LEU A 88 35.51 -34.06 -20.06
C LEU A 88 35.11 -32.77 -20.79
N THR A 89 35.56 -32.57 -22.02
CA THR A 89 35.30 -31.34 -22.79
C THR A 89 34.61 -31.65 -24.12
N GLY A 90 33.33 -31.28 -24.21
CA GLY A 90 32.56 -31.30 -25.45
C GLY A 90 32.98 -30.18 -26.42
N GLN A 91 32.52 -30.27 -27.67
CA GLN A 91 32.74 -29.25 -28.69
C GLN A 91 31.50 -28.38 -28.96
N ASP A 92 30.32 -28.82 -28.52
CA ASP A 92 29.05 -28.16 -28.80
C ASP A 92 28.29 -27.86 -27.49
N PRO A 93 28.31 -26.61 -27.01
CA PRO A 93 27.64 -26.21 -25.78
C PRO A 93 26.16 -26.59 -25.72
N GLY A 94 25.46 -26.56 -26.87
CA GLY A 94 24.04 -26.92 -27.00
C GLY A 94 23.74 -28.42 -27.03
N LEU A 95 24.74 -29.29 -26.95
CA LEU A 95 24.60 -30.75 -26.97
C LEU A 95 25.19 -31.41 -25.72
N PRO A 96 24.92 -32.71 -25.48
CA PRO A 96 25.51 -33.42 -24.35
C PRO A 96 27.00 -33.62 -24.54
N ALA A 97 27.80 -33.20 -23.55
CA ALA A 97 29.19 -33.68 -23.40
C ALA A 97 29.21 -35.08 -22.77
N VAL A 98 28.25 -35.35 -21.88
CA VAL A 98 28.04 -36.65 -21.25
C VAL A 98 26.59 -37.08 -21.44
N LEU A 99 26.37 -38.25 -22.01
CA LEU A 99 25.06 -38.84 -22.24
C LEU A 99 24.94 -40.21 -21.54
N ALA A 100 24.11 -40.28 -20.50
CA ALA A 100 23.63 -41.54 -19.95
C ALA A 100 22.32 -41.91 -20.64
N ALA A 101 22.41 -42.77 -21.65
CA ALA A 101 21.25 -43.18 -22.46
C ALA A 101 20.41 -44.26 -21.76
N ALA A 102 21.04 -45.11 -20.96
CA ALA A 102 20.43 -46.15 -20.13
C ALA A 102 21.40 -46.55 -18.99
N GLY A 103 20.95 -47.43 -18.09
CA GLY A 103 21.83 -48.04 -17.07
C GLY A 103 22.19 -47.11 -15.92
N SER A 104 23.41 -47.16 -15.39
CA SER A 104 23.82 -46.32 -14.26
C SER A 104 25.22 -45.75 -14.42
N LEU A 105 25.32 -44.42 -14.30
CA LEU A 105 26.56 -43.65 -14.40
C LEU A 105 26.85 -42.91 -13.11
N GLU A 106 28.02 -43.16 -12.54
CA GLU A 106 28.59 -42.38 -11.44
C GLU A 106 29.78 -41.55 -11.93
N LEU A 107 29.67 -40.23 -11.83
CA LEU A 107 30.78 -39.29 -12.02
C LEU A 107 31.22 -38.76 -10.66
N SER A 108 32.52 -38.78 -10.40
CA SER A 108 33.09 -38.28 -9.14
C SER A 108 34.31 -37.39 -9.40
N LEU A 109 34.43 -36.24 -8.74
CA LEU A 109 35.59 -35.35 -8.90
C LEU A 109 35.87 -34.99 -10.38
N CYS A 110 34.83 -34.84 -11.18
CA CYS A 110 34.93 -34.56 -12.62
C CYS A 110 34.70 -33.09 -12.95
N GLU A 111 35.41 -32.59 -13.96
CA GLU A 111 35.18 -31.28 -14.56
C GLU A 111 34.59 -31.49 -15.95
N ILE A 112 33.44 -30.89 -16.24
CA ILE A 112 32.70 -31.10 -17.48
C ILE A 112 32.46 -29.73 -18.12
N SER A 113 32.88 -29.58 -19.37
CA SER A 113 32.76 -28.32 -20.10
C SER A 113 32.37 -28.53 -21.57
N GLY A 114 31.91 -27.47 -22.23
CA GLY A 114 31.61 -27.49 -23.67
C GLY A 114 30.40 -28.36 -24.05
N GLY A 115 29.47 -28.56 -23.10
CA GLY A 115 28.25 -29.33 -23.29
C GLY A 115 27.65 -29.78 -21.95
N ARG A 116 26.43 -30.29 -22.01
CA ARG A 116 25.65 -30.68 -20.82
C ARG A 116 25.89 -32.12 -20.37
N VAL A 117 25.49 -32.43 -19.13
CA VAL A 117 25.28 -33.79 -18.65
C VAL A 117 23.81 -34.14 -18.83
N GLU A 118 23.51 -35.21 -19.57
CA GLU A 118 22.14 -35.60 -19.87
C GLU A 118 21.86 -37.08 -19.50
N ALA A 119 20.76 -37.32 -18.79
CA ALA A 119 20.25 -38.65 -18.48
C ALA A 119 18.89 -38.87 -19.14
N ARG A 120 18.74 -39.99 -19.87
CA ARG A 120 17.51 -40.34 -20.61
C ARG A 120 17.05 -41.76 -20.29
N GLY A 121 15.83 -42.10 -20.74
CA GLY A 121 15.30 -43.46 -20.67
C GLY A 121 15.05 -43.91 -19.23
N ASP A 122 15.78 -44.93 -18.80
CA ASP A 122 15.78 -45.48 -17.44
C ASP A 122 17.10 -45.22 -16.70
N ALA A 123 17.96 -44.37 -17.26
CA ALA A 123 19.28 -44.10 -16.70
C ALA A 123 19.22 -43.56 -15.27
N CYS A 124 20.11 -44.07 -14.42
CA CYS A 124 20.40 -43.57 -13.09
C CYS A 124 21.71 -42.76 -13.11
N LEU A 125 21.66 -41.50 -12.70
CA LEU A 125 22.80 -40.59 -12.75
C LEU A 125 23.24 -40.21 -11.33
N THR A 126 24.51 -40.41 -10.99
CA THR A 126 25.09 -39.92 -9.75
C THR A 126 26.26 -39.00 -10.06
N LEU A 127 26.21 -37.76 -9.59
CA LEU A 127 27.29 -36.78 -9.69
C LEU A 127 27.76 -36.41 -8.29
N THR A 128 29.04 -36.58 -8.01
CA THR A 128 29.64 -36.28 -6.69
C THR A 128 30.88 -35.41 -6.87
N ASP A 129 30.92 -34.25 -6.22
CA ASP A 129 32.05 -33.31 -6.31
C ASP A 129 32.40 -32.92 -7.76
N CYS A 130 31.38 -32.76 -8.61
CA CYS A 130 31.54 -32.42 -10.02
C CYS A 130 31.37 -30.91 -10.27
N ARG A 131 32.09 -30.39 -11.26
CA ARG A 131 31.92 -29.02 -11.79
C ARG A 131 31.48 -29.08 -13.25
N ILE A 132 30.45 -28.32 -13.60
CA ILE A 132 29.90 -28.24 -14.95
C ILE A 132 29.83 -26.77 -15.39
N SER A 133 30.40 -26.45 -16.55
CA SER A 133 30.44 -25.09 -17.07
C SER A 133 30.38 -24.99 -18.60
N GLY A 134 30.01 -23.81 -19.11
CA GLY A 134 30.06 -23.53 -20.56
C GLY A 134 29.09 -24.39 -21.38
N ALA A 135 27.93 -24.72 -20.81
CA ALA A 135 26.83 -25.38 -21.53
C ALA A 135 25.77 -24.37 -21.94
N GLU A 136 25.10 -24.63 -23.06
CA GLU A 136 23.90 -23.92 -23.50
C GLU A 136 22.65 -24.76 -23.19
N LEU A 137 21.50 -24.09 -23.04
CA LEU A 137 20.17 -24.64 -22.70
C LEU A 137 20.06 -25.18 -21.27
N ALA A 138 20.93 -26.13 -20.89
CA ALA A 138 20.96 -26.70 -19.55
C ALA A 138 22.34 -27.25 -19.18
N ALA A 139 22.80 -27.16 -17.92
CA ALA A 139 24.04 -27.82 -17.50
C ALA A 139 23.83 -29.30 -17.17
N VAL A 140 22.75 -29.60 -16.44
CA VAL A 140 22.30 -30.96 -16.13
C VAL A 140 20.86 -31.11 -16.61
N HIS A 141 20.60 -32.13 -17.43
CA HIS A 141 19.27 -32.44 -17.93
C HIS A 141 18.89 -33.88 -17.57
N VAL A 142 18.01 -34.02 -16.59
CA VAL A 142 17.48 -35.29 -16.10
C VAL A 142 16.10 -35.52 -16.72
N ASN A 143 16.05 -36.28 -17.80
CA ASN A 143 14.82 -36.64 -18.51
C ASN A 143 14.67 -38.16 -18.59
N THR A 144 14.60 -38.78 -17.42
CA THR A 144 14.62 -40.24 -17.22
C THR A 144 13.44 -40.67 -16.35
N THR A 145 13.17 -41.97 -16.32
CA THR A 145 12.31 -42.64 -15.33
C THR A 145 13.11 -43.14 -14.12
N GLY A 146 14.45 -43.14 -14.22
CA GLY A 146 15.38 -43.49 -13.15
C GLY A 146 15.62 -42.36 -12.14
N THR A 147 16.62 -42.57 -11.29
CA THR A 147 17.00 -41.62 -10.22
C THR A 147 18.18 -40.74 -10.61
N ALA A 148 18.20 -39.49 -10.14
CA ALA A 148 19.38 -38.63 -10.21
C ALA A 148 19.82 -38.20 -8.82
N ARG A 149 21.12 -38.32 -8.51
CA ARG A 149 21.72 -37.82 -7.27
C ARG A 149 22.84 -36.85 -7.59
N LEU A 150 22.77 -35.65 -7.02
CA LEU A 150 23.71 -34.56 -7.23
C LEU A 150 24.27 -34.15 -5.87
N THR A 151 25.51 -34.52 -5.54
CA THR A 151 26.11 -34.20 -4.23
C THR A 151 27.33 -33.30 -4.43
N ARG A 152 27.31 -32.11 -3.82
CA ARG A 152 28.38 -31.09 -3.94
C ARG A 152 28.72 -30.76 -5.40
N VAL A 153 27.70 -30.64 -6.23
CA VAL A 153 27.84 -30.29 -7.65
C VAL A 153 27.87 -28.76 -7.80
N VAL A 154 28.78 -28.26 -8.63
CA VAL A 154 28.85 -26.85 -9.00
C VAL A 154 28.45 -26.69 -10.47
N VAL A 155 27.41 -25.90 -10.71
CA VAL A 155 26.95 -25.49 -12.04
C VAL A 155 27.20 -24.00 -12.19
N GLU A 156 27.98 -23.60 -13.19
CA GLU A 156 28.31 -22.20 -13.41
C GLU A 156 28.55 -21.82 -14.87
N ASP A 157 28.39 -20.54 -15.19
CA ASP A 157 28.63 -20.00 -16.54
C ASP A 157 27.81 -20.75 -17.60
N ILE A 158 26.49 -20.78 -17.38
CA ILE A 158 25.54 -21.52 -18.22
C ILE A 158 24.65 -20.53 -18.97
N ASP A 159 24.64 -20.65 -20.29
CA ASP A 159 23.66 -19.93 -21.12
C ASP A 159 22.37 -20.74 -21.22
N GLY A 160 21.56 -20.68 -20.16
CA GLY A 160 20.32 -21.41 -20.03
C GLY A 160 20.01 -21.74 -18.58
N THR A 161 19.38 -22.89 -18.35
CA THR A 161 18.98 -23.35 -17.00
C THR A 161 20.12 -24.10 -16.31
N GLY A 162 20.32 -23.94 -15.01
CA GLY A 162 21.34 -24.73 -14.30
C GLY A 162 21.03 -26.22 -14.34
N VAL A 163 19.92 -26.63 -13.70
CA VAL A 163 19.47 -28.02 -13.64
C VAL A 163 18.02 -28.12 -14.12
N VAL A 164 17.76 -29.04 -15.05
CA VAL A 164 16.40 -29.37 -15.53
C VAL A 164 16.06 -30.80 -15.13
N ILE A 165 14.95 -30.96 -14.41
CA ILE A 165 14.42 -32.26 -13.99
C ILE A 165 13.02 -32.40 -14.59
N GLY A 166 12.80 -33.45 -15.40
CA GLY A 166 11.55 -33.66 -16.12
C GLY A 166 11.09 -35.11 -16.12
N SER A 167 10.08 -35.39 -16.95
CA SER A 167 9.44 -36.71 -17.05
C SER A 167 8.85 -37.14 -15.70
N THR A 168 9.27 -38.29 -15.18
CA THR A 168 8.85 -38.89 -13.90
C THR A 168 10.05 -39.10 -12.97
N ALA A 169 11.17 -38.42 -13.25
CA ALA A 169 12.43 -38.61 -12.56
C ALA A 169 12.30 -38.32 -11.05
N ALA A 170 13.01 -39.11 -10.25
CA ALA A 170 13.24 -38.84 -8.84
C ALA A 170 14.67 -38.30 -8.66
N ALA A 171 14.79 -37.03 -8.28
CA ALA A 171 16.07 -36.34 -8.17
C ALA A 171 16.33 -35.87 -6.73
N GLU A 172 17.56 -36.09 -6.26
CA GLU A 172 18.06 -35.57 -4.99
C GLU A 172 19.29 -34.71 -5.27
N ALA A 173 19.27 -33.47 -4.79
CA ALA A 173 20.42 -32.58 -4.83
C ALA A 173 20.81 -32.16 -3.41
N ASP A 174 22.06 -32.37 -3.06
CA ASP A 174 22.64 -32.08 -1.76
C ASP A 174 23.85 -31.17 -1.96
N ALA A 175 23.84 -29.99 -1.33
CA ALA A 175 24.86 -28.97 -1.48
C ALA A 175 25.16 -28.57 -2.94
N LEU A 176 24.13 -28.56 -3.81
CA LEU A 176 24.24 -28.03 -5.17
C LEU A 176 24.48 -26.53 -5.14
N THR A 177 25.47 -26.05 -5.90
CA THR A 177 25.70 -24.62 -6.15
C THR A 177 25.41 -24.31 -7.61
N ALA A 178 24.41 -23.47 -7.87
CA ALA A 178 24.10 -22.95 -9.21
C ALA A 178 24.31 -21.44 -9.24
N ARG A 179 25.22 -20.95 -10.10
CA ARG A 179 25.55 -19.52 -10.19
C ARG A 179 25.83 -19.07 -11.62
N ARG A 180 25.64 -17.78 -11.92
CA ARG A 180 25.90 -17.23 -13.27
C ARG A 180 25.20 -18.04 -14.36
N VAL A 181 23.89 -18.21 -14.21
CA VAL A 181 23.03 -18.89 -15.19
C VAL A 181 22.09 -17.86 -15.83
N THR A 182 21.96 -17.84 -17.15
CA THR A 182 21.11 -16.83 -17.84
C THR A 182 19.60 -17.13 -17.71
N GLY A 183 19.24 -18.39 -17.49
CA GLY A 183 17.87 -18.87 -17.27
C GLY A 183 17.53 -19.08 -15.80
N SER A 184 16.79 -20.14 -15.49
CA SER A 184 16.45 -20.52 -14.11
C SER A 184 17.59 -21.30 -13.44
N GLY A 185 17.72 -21.21 -12.12
CA GLY A 185 18.67 -22.03 -11.36
C GLY A 185 18.34 -23.50 -11.46
N VAL A 186 17.14 -23.86 -11.02
CA VAL A 186 16.58 -25.21 -11.11
C VAL A 186 15.18 -25.14 -11.70
N ARG A 187 14.89 -26.02 -12.66
CA ARG A 187 13.58 -26.16 -13.28
C ARG A 187 13.07 -27.59 -13.13
N VAL A 188 11.87 -27.76 -12.58
CA VAL A 188 11.23 -29.07 -12.40
C VAL A 188 9.88 -29.08 -13.10
N ARG A 189 9.63 -30.08 -13.94
CA ARG A 189 8.43 -30.17 -14.79
C ARG A 189 7.90 -31.59 -14.95
N GLY A 190 6.75 -31.75 -15.59
CA GLY A 190 6.08 -33.04 -15.76
C GLY A 190 5.53 -33.58 -14.44
N ARG A 191 5.91 -34.82 -14.10
CA ARG A 191 5.57 -35.50 -12.84
C ARG A 191 6.82 -35.81 -12.02
N ALA A 192 7.90 -35.07 -12.26
CA ALA A 192 9.16 -35.28 -11.57
C ALA A 192 9.05 -34.89 -10.08
N ARG A 193 9.87 -35.55 -9.27
CA ARG A 193 10.02 -35.29 -7.83
C ARG A 193 11.44 -34.87 -7.55
N ALA A 194 11.64 -33.73 -6.91
CA ALA A 194 12.95 -33.21 -6.58
C ALA A 194 13.06 -32.88 -5.09
N ILE A 195 14.14 -33.32 -4.45
CA ILE A 195 14.51 -32.92 -3.09
C ILE A 195 15.84 -32.19 -3.16
N LEU A 196 15.87 -30.94 -2.69
CA LEU A 196 17.05 -30.09 -2.65
C LEU A 196 17.38 -29.79 -1.19
N ARG A 197 18.60 -30.13 -0.76
CA ARG A 197 19.10 -29.91 0.60
C ARG A 197 20.36 -29.04 0.56
N GLU A 198 20.42 -28.03 1.42
CA GLU A 198 21.60 -27.16 1.58
C GLU A 198 22.07 -26.52 0.25
N CYS A 199 21.16 -26.35 -0.72
CA CYS A 199 21.51 -25.87 -2.05
C CYS A 199 21.62 -24.34 -2.06
N ARG A 200 22.56 -23.81 -2.85
CA ARG A 200 22.77 -22.38 -3.07
C ARG A 200 22.55 -22.03 -4.53
N ILE A 201 21.55 -21.18 -4.79
CA ILE A 201 21.23 -20.71 -6.13
C ILE A 201 21.38 -19.19 -6.13
N SER A 202 22.34 -18.66 -6.88
CA SER A 202 22.70 -17.24 -6.82
C SER A 202 22.82 -16.61 -8.21
N GLY A 203 22.16 -15.47 -8.43
CA GLY A 203 22.25 -14.73 -9.69
C GLY A 203 21.68 -15.44 -10.93
N PRO A 204 20.58 -16.22 -10.87
CA PRO A 204 19.93 -16.69 -12.10
C PRO A 204 19.27 -15.52 -12.85
N GLY A 205 19.34 -15.51 -14.17
CA GLY A 205 18.73 -14.46 -15.00
C GLY A 205 17.19 -14.50 -15.02
N ARG A 206 16.58 -15.63 -14.63
CA ARG A 206 15.14 -15.76 -14.36
C ARG A 206 14.89 -16.15 -12.91
N SER A 207 14.12 -17.23 -12.68
CA SER A 207 13.75 -17.67 -11.33
C SER A 207 14.81 -18.56 -10.70
N GLY A 208 14.97 -18.51 -9.37
CA GLY A 208 15.83 -19.45 -8.65
C GLY A 208 15.34 -20.89 -8.77
N LEU A 209 14.06 -21.10 -8.47
CA LEU A 209 13.33 -22.34 -8.71
C LEU A 209 12.11 -22.08 -9.60
N LEU A 210 11.95 -22.87 -10.66
CA LEU A 210 10.75 -22.89 -11.51
C LEU A 210 10.11 -24.28 -11.43
N VAL A 211 8.83 -24.33 -11.03
CA VAL A 211 8.02 -25.55 -10.96
C VAL A 211 6.83 -25.45 -11.90
N GLU A 212 6.63 -26.50 -12.69
CA GLU A 212 5.61 -26.60 -13.73
C GLU A 212 4.86 -27.94 -13.67
N ASP A 213 3.71 -27.98 -14.34
CA ASP A 213 2.86 -29.17 -14.51
C ASP A 213 2.40 -29.79 -13.17
N GLU A 214 2.67 -31.08 -12.94
CA GLU A 214 2.30 -31.85 -11.75
C GLU A 214 3.52 -32.16 -10.86
N ALA A 215 4.63 -31.44 -11.04
CA ALA A 215 5.87 -31.69 -10.31
C ALA A 215 5.69 -31.54 -8.79
N SER A 216 6.55 -32.21 -8.02
CA SER A 216 6.67 -32.06 -6.57
C SER A 216 8.10 -31.69 -6.21
N VAL A 217 8.28 -30.67 -5.37
CA VAL A 217 9.62 -30.19 -5.00
C VAL A 217 9.69 -29.93 -3.51
N THR A 218 10.73 -30.42 -2.84
CA THR A 218 11.04 -30.09 -1.45
C THR A 218 12.40 -29.41 -1.38
N LEU A 219 12.45 -28.21 -0.84
CA LEU A 219 13.67 -27.49 -0.50
C LEU A 219 13.83 -27.51 1.02
N GLN A 220 15.01 -27.88 1.50
CA GLN A 220 15.37 -27.87 2.91
C GLN A 220 16.69 -27.11 3.06
N GLU A 221 16.71 -26.08 3.91
CA GLU A 221 17.92 -25.30 4.22
C GLU A 221 18.58 -24.69 2.96
N CYS A 222 17.77 -24.38 1.95
CA CYS A 222 18.25 -23.82 0.69
C CYS A 222 18.27 -22.29 0.73
N ARG A 223 19.22 -21.72 -0.02
CA ARG A 223 19.38 -20.27 -0.17
C ARG A 223 19.27 -19.86 -1.64
N LEU A 224 18.31 -18.99 -1.95
CA LEU A 224 18.08 -18.42 -3.27
C LEU A 224 18.36 -16.91 -3.19
N THR A 225 19.34 -16.41 -3.93
CA THR A 225 19.79 -15.01 -3.81
C THR A 225 19.92 -14.31 -5.16
N GLU A 226 19.54 -13.02 -5.20
CA GLU A 226 19.77 -12.14 -6.37
C GLU A 226 19.17 -12.71 -7.67
N THR A 227 17.91 -13.14 -7.64
CA THR A 227 17.24 -13.70 -8.82
C THR A 227 16.79 -12.60 -9.77
N GLY A 228 16.92 -12.80 -11.08
CA GLY A 228 16.54 -11.81 -12.09
C GLY A 228 15.02 -11.56 -12.15
N THR A 229 14.23 -12.58 -11.84
CA THR A 229 12.78 -12.46 -11.64
C THR A 229 12.41 -12.99 -10.24
N GLU A 230 11.59 -14.02 -10.13
CA GLU A 230 11.09 -14.54 -8.87
C GLU A 230 12.12 -15.42 -8.15
N GLY A 231 12.09 -15.45 -6.81
CA GLY A 231 12.87 -16.44 -6.06
C GLY A 231 12.39 -17.85 -6.40
N VAL A 232 11.11 -18.11 -6.14
CA VAL A 232 10.41 -19.34 -6.50
C VAL A 232 9.18 -19.03 -7.33
N ARG A 233 9.07 -19.66 -8.50
CA ARG A 233 7.90 -19.55 -9.37
C ARG A 233 7.23 -20.91 -9.52
N VAL A 234 5.94 -21.00 -9.17
CA VAL A 234 5.13 -22.21 -9.32
C VAL A 234 3.96 -21.91 -10.26
N LEU A 235 4.01 -22.50 -11.45
CA LEU A 235 2.96 -22.38 -12.47
C LEU A 235 1.90 -23.48 -12.34
N GLY A 236 2.28 -24.63 -11.77
CA GLY A 236 1.44 -25.77 -11.47
C GLY A 236 2.21 -26.76 -10.59
N SER A 237 1.49 -27.53 -9.78
CA SER A 237 2.07 -28.64 -9.03
C SER A 237 1.03 -29.70 -8.71
N SER A 238 1.52 -30.87 -8.31
CA SER A 238 0.71 -31.82 -7.53
C SER A 238 0.20 -31.14 -6.23
N GLN A 239 -0.91 -31.64 -5.67
CA GLN A 239 -1.54 -31.04 -4.48
C GLN A 239 -1.06 -31.71 -3.19
N ARG A 240 -0.92 -30.95 -2.11
CA ARG A 240 -0.63 -31.49 -0.77
C ARG A 240 -1.81 -32.29 -0.21
N PRO A 241 -1.55 -33.32 0.63
CA PRO A 241 -0.24 -33.73 1.20
C PRO A 241 0.55 -34.72 0.33
N VAL A 242 -0.01 -35.18 -0.80
CA VAL A 242 0.59 -36.24 -1.63
C VAL A 242 1.71 -35.70 -2.54
N GLY A 243 1.73 -34.40 -2.81
CA GLY A 243 2.77 -33.69 -3.54
C GLY A 243 2.84 -32.20 -3.16
N GLY A 244 3.09 -31.33 -4.15
CA GLY A 244 3.23 -29.88 -3.95
C GLY A 244 4.67 -29.40 -3.84
N VAL A 245 4.81 -28.11 -3.57
CA VAL A 245 6.11 -27.47 -3.37
C VAL A 245 6.24 -27.10 -1.90
N VAL A 246 7.27 -27.62 -1.24
CA VAL A 246 7.54 -27.38 0.18
C VAL A 246 8.91 -26.72 0.31
N LEU A 247 8.95 -25.56 0.95
CA LEU A 247 10.18 -24.90 1.37
C LEU A 247 10.24 -24.98 2.89
N GLN A 248 11.33 -25.53 3.42
CA GLN A 248 11.56 -25.64 4.85
C GLN A 248 12.92 -25.01 5.21
N ASP A 249 12.91 -24.11 6.19
CA ASP A 249 14.12 -23.44 6.70
C ASP A 249 14.93 -22.74 5.58
N CYS A 250 14.22 -22.26 4.55
CA CYS A 250 14.83 -21.67 3.36
C CYS A 250 14.90 -20.14 3.45
N GLU A 251 15.86 -19.55 2.73
CA GLU A 251 15.97 -18.10 2.57
C GLU A 251 15.89 -17.70 1.09
N VAL A 252 15.01 -16.75 0.77
CA VAL A 252 14.93 -16.07 -0.51
C VAL A 252 15.30 -14.60 -0.30
N LEU A 253 16.38 -14.15 -0.92
CA LEU A 253 16.95 -12.82 -0.70
C LEU A 253 17.10 -12.07 -2.01
N ARG A 254 16.63 -10.82 -2.07
CA ARG A 254 16.80 -9.92 -3.22
C ARG A 254 16.30 -10.52 -4.54
N ALA A 255 15.05 -10.98 -4.54
CA ALA A 255 14.39 -11.37 -5.78
C ALA A 255 14.06 -10.14 -6.64
N GLY A 256 14.31 -10.20 -7.95
CA GLY A 256 14.02 -9.13 -8.91
C GLY A 256 12.53 -8.87 -9.16
N ALA A 257 11.67 -9.81 -8.74
CA ALA A 257 10.22 -9.68 -8.67
C ALA A 257 9.72 -10.25 -7.32
N ASP A 258 8.72 -11.12 -7.34
CA ASP A 258 8.17 -11.79 -6.16
C ASP A 258 9.18 -12.75 -5.52
N ALA A 259 9.28 -12.80 -4.19
CA ALA A 259 10.12 -13.82 -3.57
C ALA A 259 9.54 -15.23 -3.78
N VAL A 260 8.21 -15.38 -3.64
CA VAL A 260 7.48 -16.59 -4.04
C VAL A 260 6.20 -16.23 -4.79
N ALA A 261 6.08 -16.68 -6.04
CA ALA A 261 4.89 -16.48 -6.87
C ALA A 261 4.24 -17.83 -7.23
N VAL A 262 2.95 -17.95 -6.92
CA VAL A 262 2.13 -19.13 -7.19
C VAL A 262 0.95 -18.75 -8.07
N SER A 263 0.75 -19.51 -9.14
CA SER A 263 -0.33 -19.28 -10.11
C SER A 263 -0.88 -20.61 -10.63
N GLY A 264 -1.97 -20.55 -11.39
CA GLY A 264 -2.60 -21.74 -11.96
C GLY A 264 -3.10 -22.67 -10.86
N THR A 265 -2.67 -23.94 -10.91
CA THR A 265 -2.99 -24.97 -9.91
C THR A 265 -1.86 -25.16 -8.88
N GLY A 266 -0.90 -24.25 -8.79
CA GLY A 266 0.23 -24.39 -7.86
C GLY A 266 -0.21 -24.47 -6.39
N ASP A 267 0.47 -25.33 -5.63
CA ASP A 267 0.27 -25.51 -4.19
C ASP A 267 1.62 -25.45 -3.45
N VAL A 268 1.82 -24.42 -2.63
CA VAL A 268 3.08 -24.14 -1.92
C VAL A 268 2.89 -24.09 -0.41
N LEU A 269 3.80 -24.74 0.31
CA LEU A 269 3.99 -24.63 1.76
C LEU A 269 5.37 -24.03 2.07
N LEU A 270 5.40 -22.99 2.89
CA LEU A 270 6.61 -22.42 3.44
C LEU A 270 6.62 -22.66 4.95
N LEU A 271 7.67 -23.29 5.45
CA LEU A 271 7.90 -23.57 6.87
C LEU A 271 9.18 -22.87 7.30
N ASN A 272 9.10 -22.00 8.30
CA ASN A 272 10.25 -21.29 8.88
C ASN A 272 11.11 -20.54 7.85
N CYS A 273 10.50 -20.08 6.75
CA CYS A 273 11.22 -19.44 5.65
C CYS A 273 11.40 -17.94 5.87
N ARG A 274 12.48 -17.38 5.32
CA ARG A 274 12.76 -15.93 5.31
C ARG A 274 12.74 -15.41 3.89
N LEU A 275 11.87 -14.44 3.61
CA LEU A 275 11.73 -13.76 2.33
C LEU A 275 12.13 -12.29 2.54
N ARG A 276 13.24 -11.85 1.95
CA ARG A 276 13.82 -10.53 2.28
C ARG A 276 14.23 -9.74 1.04
N ASP A 277 14.09 -8.42 1.12
CA ASP A 277 14.68 -7.48 0.17
C ASP A 277 14.24 -7.66 -1.30
N GLY A 278 13.07 -8.25 -1.55
CA GLY A 278 12.56 -8.45 -2.91
C GLY A 278 12.13 -7.12 -3.55
N SER A 279 12.21 -7.02 -4.88
CA SER A 279 11.70 -5.86 -5.63
C SER A 279 10.17 -5.88 -5.77
N GLY A 280 9.55 -7.06 -5.68
CA GLY A 280 8.10 -7.25 -5.73
C GLY A 280 7.51 -7.71 -4.39
N PRO A 281 6.34 -8.39 -4.43
CA PRO A 281 5.74 -8.97 -3.25
C PRO A 281 6.59 -10.04 -2.55
N GLY A 282 6.34 -10.24 -1.26
CA GLY A 282 6.95 -11.35 -0.52
C GLY A 282 6.41 -12.70 -0.99
N ALA A 283 5.11 -12.92 -0.87
CA ALA A 283 4.44 -14.11 -1.39
C ALA A 283 3.13 -13.75 -2.09
N THR A 284 2.95 -14.29 -3.29
CA THR A 284 1.77 -14.05 -4.14
C THR A 284 1.08 -15.36 -4.51
N ALA A 285 -0.23 -15.39 -4.34
CA ALA A 285 -1.13 -16.45 -4.80
C ALA A 285 -2.19 -15.88 -5.76
N GLU A 286 -2.20 -16.34 -7.00
CA GLU A 286 -3.13 -15.90 -8.05
C GLU A 286 -3.91 -17.06 -8.67
N GLY A 287 -5.05 -16.75 -9.27
CA GLY A 287 -5.88 -17.75 -9.94
C GLY A 287 -6.49 -18.73 -8.94
N GLU A 288 -6.32 -20.03 -9.17
CA GLU A 288 -6.86 -21.12 -8.33
C GLU A 288 -5.81 -21.70 -7.35
N SER A 289 -4.68 -21.01 -7.20
CA SER A 289 -3.53 -21.50 -6.45
C SER A 289 -3.73 -21.49 -4.93
N ARG A 290 -2.85 -22.23 -4.25
CA ARG A 290 -2.77 -22.26 -2.79
C ARG A 290 -1.36 -21.91 -2.31
N ALA A 291 -1.27 -20.99 -1.36
CA ALA A 291 -0.04 -20.67 -0.64
C ALA A 291 -0.29 -20.73 0.87
N GLU A 292 0.61 -21.40 1.58
CA GLU A 292 0.57 -21.53 3.04
C GLU A 292 1.93 -21.20 3.64
N LEU A 293 1.95 -20.30 4.61
CA LEU A 293 3.14 -19.85 5.32
C LEU A 293 2.97 -20.18 6.81
N VAL A 294 3.97 -20.84 7.39
CA VAL A 294 3.97 -21.19 8.81
C VAL A 294 5.31 -20.76 9.41
N ASN A 295 5.25 -19.89 10.41
CA ASN A 295 6.42 -19.31 11.08
C ASN A 295 7.40 -18.61 10.12
N CYS A 296 6.87 -17.94 9.10
CA CYS A 296 7.69 -17.27 8.09
C CYS A 296 7.97 -15.80 8.45
N GLN A 297 9.02 -15.24 7.85
CA GLN A 297 9.34 -13.82 7.94
C GLN A 297 9.39 -13.22 6.53
N VAL A 298 8.59 -12.18 6.30
CA VAL A 298 8.59 -11.37 5.08
C VAL A 298 9.06 -9.97 5.44
N ASP A 299 10.29 -9.62 5.06
CA ASP A 299 10.94 -8.37 5.47
C ASP A 299 11.34 -7.51 4.27
N ARG A 300 10.90 -6.26 4.29
CA ARG A 300 11.17 -5.22 3.27
C ARG A 300 10.87 -5.66 1.83
N PRO A 301 9.65 -6.15 1.54
CA PRO A 301 9.23 -6.39 0.16
C PRO A 301 9.05 -5.05 -0.58
N GLY A 302 9.46 -5.01 -1.84
CA GLY A 302 9.33 -3.85 -2.72
C GLY A 302 7.90 -3.62 -3.20
N GLY A 303 7.02 -4.63 -3.06
CA GLY A 303 5.57 -4.55 -3.24
C GLY A 303 4.81 -4.77 -1.93
N SER A 304 3.65 -5.43 -2.00
CA SER A 304 2.90 -5.84 -0.80
C SER A 304 3.54 -7.09 -0.17
N GLY A 305 3.45 -7.27 1.14
CA GLY A 305 4.05 -8.44 1.78
C GLY A 305 3.44 -9.76 1.32
N LEU A 306 2.12 -9.86 1.42
CA LEU A 306 1.33 -10.99 0.97
C LEU A 306 0.27 -10.52 -0.02
N VAL A 307 0.06 -11.28 -1.09
CA VAL A 307 -0.94 -10.97 -2.12
C VAL A 307 -1.78 -12.19 -2.45
N ALA A 308 -3.10 -12.05 -2.42
CA ALA A 308 -4.04 -13.06 -2.89
C ALA A 308 -5.04 -12.43 -3.88
N ARG A 309 -5.16 -13.00 -5.08
CA ARG A 309 -6.06 -12.52 -6.14
C ARG A 309 -6.76 -13.66 -6.86
N GLY A 310 -7.85 -13.34 -7.58
CA GLY A 310 -8.65 -14.35 -8.27
C GLY A 310 -9.42 -15.19 -7.28
N SER A 311 -9.34 -16.53 -7.36
CA SER A 311 -9.98 -17.48 -6.44
C SER A 311 -8.96 -18.15 -5.49
N ALA A 312 -7.78 -17.54 -5.34
CA ALA A 312 -6.64 -18.13 -4.66
C ALA A 312 -6.88 -18.28 -3.16
N ARG A 313 -6.18 -19.23 -2.54
CA ARG A 313 -6.22 -19.50 -1.10
C ARG A 313 -4.87 -19.20 -0.47
N LEU A 314 -4.82 -18.22 0.41
CA LEU A 314 -3.62 -17.86 1.15
C LEU A 314 -3.85 -18.07 2.64
N ALA A 315 -2.96 -18.81 3.30
CA ALA A 315 -2.97 -18.98 4.75
C ALA A 315 -1.60 -18.62 5.32
N ALA A 316 -1.57 -17.88 6.41
CA ALA A 316 -0.35 -17.54 7.12
C ALA A 316 -0.56 -17.68 8.64
N GLU A 317 0.26 -18.50 9.28
CA GLU A 317 0.24 -18.76 10.72
C GLU A 317 1.62 -18.43 11.31
N GLY A 318 1.65 -17.73 12.45
CA GLY A 318 2.90 -17.36 13.11
C GLY A 318 3.84 -16.53 12.23
N THR A 319 3.32 -15.85 11.21
CA THR A 319 4.12 -15.20 10.17
C THR A 319 4.22 -13.70 10.43
N SER A 320 5.41 -13.12 10.24
CA SER A 320 5.63 -11.68 10.38
C SER A 320 5.84 -11.03 9.01
N VAL A 321 5.17 -9.90 8.77
CA VAL A 321 5.30 -9.08 7.57
C VAL A 321 5.66 -7.66 7.98
N THR A 322 6.84 -7.18 7.59
CA THR A 322 7.37 -5.86 7.98
C THR A 322 8.08 -5.14 6.83
N GLY A 323 8.09 -3.82 6.86
CA GLY A 323 8.84 -2.97 5.92
C GLY A 323 8.25 -2.92 4.51
N SER A 324 6.96 -3.19 4.34
CA SER A 324 6.33 -3.27 3.02
C SER A 324 6.26 -1.90 2.35
N ARG A 325 6.72 -1.80 1.10
CA ARG A 325 6.55 -0.57 0.28
C ARG A 325 5.13 -0.39 -0.26
N ALA A 326 4.23 -1.34 0.00
CA ALA A 326 2.81 -1.19 -0.26
C ALA A 326 1.97 -1.63 0.96
N ASN A 327 1.01 -2.55 0.79
CA ASN A 327 0.22 -3.09 1.89
C ASN A 327 0.96 -4.27 2.56
N GLY A 328 0.66 -4.58 3.82
CA GLY A 328 1.17 -5.81 4.44
C GLY A 328 0.55 -7.06 3.81
N LEU A 329 -0.78 -7.05 3.69
CA LEU A 329 -1.58 -8.05 2.98
C LEU A 329 -2.55 -7.34 2.02
N LEU A 330 -2.59 -7.78 0.77
CA LEU A 330 -3.59 -7.39 -0.22
C LEU A 330 -4.43 -8.61 -0.63
N ALA A 331 -5.71 -8.59 -0.34
CA ALA A 331 -6.70 -9.59 -0.76
C ALA A 331 -7.69 -8.96 -1.73
N GLY A 332 -7.73 -9.47 -2.97
CA GLY A 332 -8.67 -9.02 -4.00
C GLY A 332 -9.28 -10.19 -4.78
N GLY A 333 -10.15 -9.88 -5.74
CA GLY A 333 -11.00 -10.87 -6.42
C GLY A 333 -11.91 -11.63 -5.45
N GLY A 334 -12.15 -12.91 -5.71
CA GLY A 334 -12.87 -13.84 -4.82
C GLY A 334 -11.92 -14.68 -3.94
N SER A 335 -10.75 -14.13 -3.60
CA SER A 335 -9.71 -14.86 -2.86
C SER A 335 -10.14 -15.17 -1.42
N ARG A 336 -9.51 -16.17 -0.81
CA ARG A 336 -9.74 -16.55 0.58
C ARG A 336 -8.42 -16.48 1.34
N VAL A 337 -8.36 -15.59 2.33
CA VAL A 337 -7.16 -15.35 3.12
C VAL A 337 -7.42 -15.64 4.59
N LYS A 338 -6.50 -16.36 5.22
CA LYS A 338 -6.48 -16.60 6.67
C LYS A 338 -5.15 -16.16 7.26
N LEU A 339 -5.18 -15.30 8.26
CA LEU A 339 -4.03 -14.95 9.09
C LEU A 339 -4.32 -15.37 10.54
N ALA A 340 -3.43 -16.14 11.13
CA ALA A 340 -3.53 -16.57 12.52
C ALA A 340 -2.22 -16.26 13.27
N THR A 341 -2.33 -15.69 14.47
CA THR A 341 -1.20 -15.40 15.37
C THR A 341 -0.01 -14.74 14.65
N SER A 342 -0.32 -13.82 13.73
CA SER A 342 0.64 -13.24 12.78
C SER A 342 0.80 -11.74 13.02
N ASP A 343 1.95 -11.21 12.63
CA ASP A 343 2.34 -9.81 12.80
C ASP A 343 2.38 -9.12 11.44
N VAL A 344 1.68 -7.98 11.30
CA VAL A 344 1.68 -7.19 10.05
C VAL A 344 1.81 -5.72 10.39
N GLY A 345 2.96 -5.11 10.09
CA GLY A 345 3.16 -3.69 10.36
C GLY A 345 4.31 -3.08 9.58
N ASP A 346 4.62 -1.81 9.87
CA ASP A 346 5.63 -1.02 9.14
C ASP A 346 5.41 -1.08 7.61
N CYS A 347 4.23 -0.61 7.19
CA CYS A 347 3.79 -0.64 5.79
C CYS A 347 3.59 0.78 5.25
N ALA A 348 3.82 0.98 3.95
CA ALA A 348 3.64 2.28 3.30
C ALA A 348 2.17 2.70 3.11
N PHE A 349 1.25 1.73 3.08
CA PHE A 349 -0.20 1.95 3.02
C PHE A 349 -0.90 1.22 4.18
N SER A 350 -2.05 0.61 3.94
CA SER A 350 -2.79 -0.16 4.93
C SER A 350 -2.10 -1.49 5.24
N ALA A 351 -2.12 -1.94 6.50
CA ALA A 351 -1.48 -3.22 6.85
C ALA A 351 -2.26 -4.40 6.24
N VAL A 352 -3.59 -4.44 6.37
CA VAL A 352 -4.45 -5.41 5.69
C VAL A 352 -5.47 -4.68 4.83
N HIS A 353 -5.49 -5.00 3.53
CA HIS A 353 -6.44 -4.45 2.57
C HIS A 353 -7.25 -5.57 1.90
N ALA A 354 -8.56 -5.60 2.17
CA ALA A 354 -9.52 -6.53 1.58
C ALA A 354 -10.49 -5.77 0.66
N CYS A 355 -10.48 -6.11 -0.63
CA CYS A 355 -11.32 -5.49 -1.65
C CYS A 355 -12.07 -6.54 -2.48
N ASP A 356 -12.84 -6.09 -3.48
CA ASP A 356 -13.68 -6.92 -4.34
C ASP A 356 -14.64 -7.83 -3.55
N ASP A 357 -14.58 -9.15 -3.76
CA ASP A 357 -15.39 -10.18 -3.10
C ASP A 357 -14.53 -11.10 -2.21
N SER A 358 -13.39 -10.58 -1.75
CA SER A 358 -12.42 -11.36 -1.00
C SER A 358 -12.95 -11.72 0.39
N ARG A 359 -12.50 -12.85 0.93
CA ARG A 359 -12.86 -13.31 2.27
C ARG A 359 -11.62 -13.39 3.13
N VAL A 360 -11.55 -12.54 4.15
CA VAL A 360 -10.37 -12.42 5.01
C VAL A 360 -10.75 -12.79 6.44
N THR A 361 -10.02 -13.73 7.02
CA THR A 361 -10.13 -14.11 8.44
C THR A 361 -8.84 -13.77 9.16
N LEU A 362 -8.94 -12.99 10.23
CA LEU A 362 -7.83 -12.61 11.10
C LEU A 362 -8.08 -13.18 12.50
N THR A 363 -7.17 -14.00 13.01
CA THR A 363 -7.30 -14.61 14.34
C THR A 363 -6.09 -14.28 15.19
N SER A 364 -6.28 -13.52 16.27
CA SER A 364 -5.22 -13.15 17.23
C SER A 364 -3.97 -12.51 16.58
N CYS A 365 -4.17 -11.68 15.55
CA CYS A 365 -3.08 -10.99 14.86
C CYS A 365 -2.68 -9.69 15.58
N ARG A 366 -1.41 -9.28 15.46
CA ARG A 366 -0.97 -7.93 15.81
C ARG A 366 -0.71 -7.15 14.53
N ILE A 367 -1.34 -5.99 14.42
CA ILE A 367 -1.35 -5.17 13.22
C ILE A 367 -1.04 -3.74 13.63
N GLY A 368 -0.22 -3.01 12.89
CA GLY A 368 0.03 -1.63 13.27
C GLY A 368 1.15 -0.93 12.51
N ASP A 369 1.52 0.25 12.99
CA ASP A 369 2.61 1.07 12.43
C ASP A 369 2.39 1.37 10.94
N THR A 370 1.25 1.99 10.63
CA THR A 370 0.85 2.30 9.24
C THR A 370 0.36 3.74 9.09
N PRO A 371 0.68 4.44 7.98
CA PRO A 371 0.19 5.80 7.76
C PRO A 371 -1.31 5.86 7.45
N GLU A 372 -1.90 4.76 6.98
CA GLU A 372 -3.33 4.66 6.66
C GLU A 372 -4.09 3.84 7.72
N HIS A 373 -4.63 2.69 7.32
CA HIS A 373 -5.50 1.86 8.11
C HIS A 373 -4.77 0.60 8.60
N GLY A 374 -5.07 0.16 9.82
CA GLY A 374 -4.63 -1.16 10.25
C GLY A 374 -5.28 -2.25 9.40
N VAL A 375 -6.60 -2.23 9.34
CA VAL A 375 -7.39 -3.12 8.47
C VAL A 375 -8.41 -2.28 7.70
N ARG A 376 -8.49 -2.48 6.39
CA ARG A 376 -9.52 -1.90 5.52
C ARG A 376 -10.27 -3.00 4.77
N ALA A 377 -11.59 -3.00 4.88
CA ALA A 377 -12.49 -3.81 4.07
C ALA A 377 -13.39 -2.88 3.22
N THR A 378 -13.39 -3.10 1.91
CA THR A 378 -14.13 -2.28 0.93
C THR A 378 -14.86 -3.15 -0.09
N ASP A 379 -15.54 -2.53 -1.05
CA ASP A 379 -16.37 -3.18 -2.06
C ASP A 379 -17.41 -4.13 -1.46
N ARG A 380 -17.28 -5.44 -1.66
CA ARG A 380 -18.14 -6.51 -1.12
C ARG A 380 -17.33 -7.53 -0.30
N ALA A 381 -16.16 -7.12 0.20
CA ALA A 381 -15.29 -8.01 0.96
C ALA A 381 -15.96 -8.49 2.25
N GLU A 382 -15.70 -9.75 2.62
CA GLU A 382 -16.14 -10.36 3.88
C GLU A 382 -14.96 -10.44 4.86
N LEU A 383 -15.00 -9.64 5.92
CA LEU A 383 -14.00 -9.62 6.97
C LEU A 383 -14.50 -10.35 8.22
N THR A 384 -13.69 -11.25 8.75
CA THR A 384 -13.90 -11.87 10.08
C THR A 384 -12.66 -11.64 10.93
N VAL A 385 -12.84 -11.10 12.13
CA VAL A 385 -11.75 -10.84 13.08
C VAL A 385 -12.10 -11.48 14.42
N GLU A 386 -11.21 -12.34 14.91
CA GLU A 386 -11.33 -13.03 16.19
C GLU A 386 -10.11 -12.71 17.06
N GLY A 387 -10.27 -11.74 17.96
CA GLY A 387 -9.21 -11.24 18.80
C GLY A 387 -8.16 -10.41 18.04
N GLY A 388 -7.06 -10.13 18.73
CA GLY A 388 -5.92 -9.42 18.16
C GLY A 388 -5.85 -7.95 18.57
N ARG A 389 -4.84 -7.26 18.06
CA ARG A 389 -4.55 -5.88 18.41
C ARG A 389 -4.15 -5.07 17.19
N ILE A 390 -4.76 -3.90 17.01
CA ILE A 390 -4.37 -2.90 16.02
C ILE A 390 -3.78 -1.70 16.74
N THR A 391 -2.58 -1.24 16.36
CA THR A 391 -1.89 -0.13 17.02
C THR A 391 -1.30 0.89 16.06
N ASP A 392 -1.29 2.17 16.45
CA ASP A 392 -0.49 3.21 15.82
C ASP A 392 -0.78 3.40 14.32
N CYS A 393 -2.06 3.66 13.98
CA CYS A 393 -2.53 3.87 12.61
C CYS A 393 -2.85 5.35 12.32
N GLY A 394 -2.34 5.92 11.22
CA GLY A 394 -2.49 7.34 10.88
C GLY A 394 -3.91 7.76 10.45
N LEU A 395 -4.74 6.81 10.00
CA LEU A 395 -6.16 6.98 9.74
C LEU A 395 -6.98 6.17 10.75
N SER A 396 -7.60 5.06 10.36
CA SER A 396 -8.41 4.26 11.29
C SER A 396 -7.78 2.92 11.61
N GLY A 397 -7.99 2.43 12.84
CA GLY A 397 -7.58 1.07 13.18
C GLY A 397 -8.29 0.06 12.29
N LEU A 398 -9.62 0.16 12.21
CA LEU A 398 -10.46 -0.64 11.33
C LEU A 398 -11.38 0.25 10.49
N GLN A 399 -11.27 0.16 9.17
CA GLN A 399 -12.17 0.79 8.19
C GLN A 399 -13.02 -0.27 7.51
N ILE A 400 -14.34 -0.09 7.51
CA ILE A 400 -15.29 -0.90 6.76
C ILE A 400 -16.16 0.07 5.96
N ASP A 401 -16.08 0.04 4.64
CA ASP A 401 -16.79 0.98 3.76
C ASP A 401 -17.52 0.27 2.60
N ALA A 402 -18.23 1.05 1.79
CA ALA A 402 -19.01 0.58 0.64
C ALA A 402 -20.09 -0.46 1.02
N ALA A 403 -19.96 -1.70 0.54
CA ALA A 403 -20.89 -2.80 0.83
C ALA A 403 -20.17 -3.98 1.53
N ALA A 404 -19.00 -3.73 2.13
CA ALA A 404 -18.22 -4.75 2.83
C ALA A 404 -18.96 -5.25 4.08
N ALA A 405 -18.85 -6.54 4.36
CA ALA A 405 -19.40 -7.14 5.58
C ALA A 405 -18.28 -7.43 6.58
N ALA A 406 -18.53 -7.21 7.86
CA ALA A 406 -17.55 -7.46 8.91
C ALA A 406 -18.18 -8.10 10.16
N ARG A 407 -17.54 -9.15 10.67
CA ARG A 407 -17.80 -9.71 12.01
C ARG A 407 -16.53 -9.63 12.82
N VAL A 408 -16.55 -8.83 13.88
CA VAL A 408 -15.37 -8.52 14.69
C VAL A 408 -15.70 -8.85 16.13
N ARG A 409 -14.89 -9.70 16.75
CA ARG A 409 -15.03 -10.06 18.15
C ARG A 409 -13.70 -9.93 18.89
N GLY A 410 -13.68 -9.29 20.05
CA GLY A 410 -12.51 -9.28 20.94
C GLY A 410 -11.32 -8.47 20.42
N LEU A 411 -11.54 -7.55 19.47
CA LEU A 411 -10.48 -6.74 18.86
C LEU A 411 -10.09 -5.57 19.77
N SER A 412 -8.79 -5.40 20.03
CA SER A 412 -8.25 -4.21 20.69
C SER A 412 -7.69 -3.23 19.66
N VAL A 413 -8.12 -1.97 19.68
CA VAL A 413 -7.59 -0.89 18.84
C VAL A 413 -7.00 0.19 19.73
N VAL A 414 -5.72 0.52 19.57
CA VAL A 414 -5.01 1.45 20.45
C VAL A 414 -4.24 2.48 19.64
N ARG A 415 -4.46 3.77 19.91
CA ARG A 415 -3.80 4.91 19.23
C ARG A 415 -3.99 4.90 17.71
N GLY A 416 -4.94 5.71 17.26
CA GLY A 416 -5.12 6.03 15.85
C GLY A 416 -6.05 7.23 15.71
N ARG A 417 -6.18 7.79 14.51
CA ARG A 417 -7.07 8.95 14.31
C ARG A 417 -8.52 8.58 14.63
N THR A 418 -8.99 7.45 14.13
CA THR A 418 -10.29 6.86 14.50
C THR A 418 -10.08 5.41 14.92
N GLY A 419 -10.77 4.93 15.95
CA GLY A 419 -10.65 3.52 16.35
C GLY A 419 -11.24 2.57 15.30
N ILE A 420 -12.57 2.52 15.24
CA ILE A 420 -13.32 1.73 14.25
C ILE A 420 -14.27 2.63 13.47
N ASN A 421 -14.25 2.53 12.15
CA ASN A 421 -15.14 3.25 11.26
C ASN A 421 -15.97 2.26 10.43
N ALA A 422 -17.28 2.24 10.68
CA ALA A 422 -18.26 1.35 10.06
C ALA A 422 -19.17 2.14 9.10
N GLU A 423 -18.62 2.51 7.95
CA GLU A 423 -19.27 3.28 6.87
C GLU A 423 -19.80 2.37 5.75
N SER A 424 -20.20 1.15 6.11
CA SER A 424 -20.70 0.17 5.16
C SER A 424 -22.22 0.02 5.20
N THR A 425 -22.78 -0.21 4.02
CA THR A 425 -24.16 -0.67 3.81
C THR A 425 -24.32 -2.18 4.03
N GLY A 426 -23.21 -2.91 4.13
CA GLY A 426 -23.14 -4.32 4.46
C GLY A 426 -23.39 -4.62 5.95
N THR A 427 -23.42 -5.90 6.30
CA THR A 427 -23.60 -6.31 7.70
C THR A 427 -22.32 -6.08 8.50
N VAL A 428 -22.38 -5.20 9.51
CA VAL A 428 -21.27 -4.95 10.43
C VAL A 428 -21.68 -5.32 11.86
N VAL A 429 -20.95 -6.24 12.46
CA VAL A 429 -21.15 -6.70 13.85
C VAL A 429 -19.84 -6.57 14.61
N LEU A 430 -19.86 -5.81 15.71
CA LEU A 430 -18.74 -5.56 16.61
C LEU A 430 -19.13 -6.06 18.01
N GLU A 431 -18.40 -7.05 18.53
CA GLU A 431 -18.65 -7.64 19.85
C GLU A 431 -17.38 -7.62 20.70
N GLU A 432 -17.48 -7.21 21.97
CA GLU A 432 -16.36 -7.29 22.92
C GLU A 432 -15.09 -6.53 22.44
N CYS A 433 -15.25 -5.45 21.68
CA CYS A 433 -14.12 -4.66 21.16
C CYS A 433 -13.66 -3.58 22.16
N ASP A 434 -12.34 -3.43 22.34
CA ASP A 434 -11.73 -2.44 23.23
C ASP A 434 -10.97 -1.37 22.43
N ILE A 435 -11.45 -0.13 22.43
CA ILE A 435 -10.84 1.01 21.74
C ILE A 435 -10.24 1.96 22.77
N THR A 436 -8.96 2.30 22.63
CA THR A 436 -8.22 3.16 23.57
C THR A 436 -7.41 4.24 22.84
N ASP A 437 -7.41 5.47 23.36
CA ASP A 437 -6.56 6.57 22.93
C ASP A 437 -6.75 6.97 21.44
N ALA A 438 -8.00 7.08 20.98
CA ALA A 438 -8.29 7.55 19.62
C ALA A 438 -8.26 9.08 19.52
N GLU A 439 -7.54 9.66 18.55
CA GLU A 439 -7.40 11.12 18.43
C GLU A 439 -8.72 11.83 18.10
N ARG A 440 -9.62 11.16 17.39
CA ARG A 440 -10.97 11.66 17.05
C ARG A 440 -12.05 10.79 17.66
N ALA A 441 -12.64 9.91 16.87
CA ALA A 441 -13.77 9.08 17.27
C ALA A 441 -13.28 7.70 17.73
N GLY A 442 -13.86 7.17 18.80
CA GLY A 442 -13.63 5.78 19.20
C GLY A 442 -14.24 4.81 18.20
N ILE A 443 -15.57 4.79 18.11
CA ILE A 443 -16.31 4.09 17.05
C ILE A 443 -17.22 5.07 16.32
N SER A 444 -17.22 4.98 14.99
CA SER A 444 -18.11 5.74 14.11
C SER A 444 -18.95 4.77 13.30
N CYS A 445 -20.27 4.86 13.42
CA CYS A 445 -21.23 4.22 12.52
C CYS A 445 -21.57 5.25 11.44
N GLY A 446 -21.27 4.96 10.18
CA GLY A 446 -21.48 5.91 9.09
C GLY A 446 -22.95 6.15 8.74
N THR A 447 -23.13 7.00 7.74
CA THR A 447 -24.34 7.21 6.94
C THR A 447 -25.17 5.96 6.73
N GLU A 448 -26.45 5.99 7.13
CA GLU A 448 -27.41 4.88 6.91
C GLU A 448 -26.95 3.50 7.45
N SER A 449 -25.91 3.48 8.30
CA SER A 449 -25.35 2.23 8.82
C SER A 449 -26.31 1.56 9.80
N ALA A 450 -26.46 0.25 9.66
CA ALA A 450 -27.21 -0.61 10.58
C ALA A 450 -26.28 -1.47 11.45
N ALA A 451 -25.11 -0.94 11.82
CA ALA A 451 -24.12 -1.66 12.59
C ALA A 451 -24.66 -2.17 13.95
N VAL A 452 -24.21 -3.34 14.37
CA VAL A 452 -24.53 -3.95 15.66
C VAL A 452 -23.30 -3.90 16.56
N LEU A 453 -23.41 -3.24 17.71
CA LEU A 453 -22.35 -3.09 18.69
C LEU A 453 -22.79 -3.74 20.01
N ARG A 454 -22.00 -4.67 20.54
CA ARG A 454 -22.26 -5.34 21.82
C ARG A 454 -21.04 -5.36 22.71
N ASP A 455 -21.21 -4.95 23.95
CA ASP A 455 -20.19 -5.07 25.01
C ASP A 455 -18.84 -4.43 24.65
N CYS A 456 -18.85 -3.39 23.79
CA CYS A 456 -17.63 -2.67 23.40
C CYS A 456 -17.23 -1.63 24.46
N ARG A 457 -15.93 -1.45 24.67
CA ARG A 457 -15.39 -0.40 25.57
C ARG A 457 -14.59 0.61 24.77
N ILE A 458 -14.86 1.89 25.01
CA ILE A 458 -14.23 3.01 24.34
C ILE A 458 -13.68 3.93 25.43
N THR A 459 -12.37 4.16 25.46
CA THR A 459 -11.71 4.98 26.49
C THR A 459 -10.71 5.95 25.86
N GLY A 460 -10.66 7.19 26.35
CA GLY A 460 -9.62 8.13 25.93
C GLY A 460 -9.78 8.60 24.49
N THR A 461 -10.86 9.32 24.16
CA THR A 461 -11.10 9.77 22.77
C THR A 461 -11.09 11.29 22.64
N GLY A 462 -10.56 11.84 21.55
CA GLY A 462 -10.50 13.29 21.36
C GLY A 462 -11.83 13.96 21.03
N THR A 463 -12.50 13.61 19.92
CA THR A 463 -13.71 14.33 19.47
C THR A 463 -15.00 13.71 19.97
N ALA A 464 -15.11 12.38 19.95
CA ALA A 464 -16.27 11.67 20.45
C ALA A 464 -15.97 10.21 20.79
N GLY A 465 -16.68 9.64 21.76
CA GLY A 465 -16.56 8.21 22.04
C GLY A 465 -17.22 7.38 20.95
N LEU A 466 -18.53 7.55 20.81
CA LEU A 466 -19.35 6.87 19.82
C LEU A 466 -20.08 7.89 18.93
N VAL A 467 -19.98 7.71 17.61
CA VAL A 467 -20.68 8.54 16.63
C VAL A 467 -21.67 7.67 15.86
N VAL A 468 -22.92 8.11 15.79
CA VAL A 468 -23.96 7.56 14.93
C VAL A 468 -24.18 8.57 13.80
N GLY A 469 -23.90 8.16 12.58
CA GLY A 469 -24.05 8.97 11.37
C GLY A 469 -25.51 9.32 11.10
N GLU A 470 -25.73 10.17 10.11
CA GLU A 470 -27.09 10.58 9.74
C GLU A 470 -27.89 9.40 9.19
N ARG A 471 -29.20 9.39 9.48
CA ARG A 471 -30.12 8.32 9.05
C ARG A 471 -29.69 6.90 9.43
N ALA A 472 -28.66 6.74 10.27
CA ALA A 472 -28.14 5.47 10.71
C ALA A 472 -29.08 4.85 11.75
N THR A 473 -29.16 3.52 11.75
CA THR A 473 -30.06 2.75 12.63
C THR A 473 -29.30 1.67 13.43
N PRO A 474 -28.15 2.00 14.07
CA PRO A 474 -27.36 0.99 14.75
C PRO A 474 -28.05 0.45 15.99
N SER A 475 -27.76 -0.80 16.33
CA SER A 475 -28.15 -1.43 17.59
C SER A 475 -26.94 -1.48 18.51
N ILE A 476 -27.00 -0.80 19.65
CA ILE A 476 -25.88 -0.64 20.58
C ILE A 476 -26.31 -1.15 21.95
N GLU A 477 -25.65 -2.18 22.46
CA GLU A 477 -26.02 -2.84 23.70
C GLU A 477 -24.80 -3.09 24.60
N GLY A 478 -24.91 -2.79 25.91
CA GLY A 478 -23.87 -3.12 26.89
C GLY A 478 -22.55 -2.37 26.73
N CYS A 479 -22.48 -1.38 25.83
CA CYS A 479 -21.25 -0.64 25.55
C CYS A 479 -20.91 0.37 26.65
N THR A 480 -19.62 0.66 26.80
CA THR A 480 -19.12 1.64 27.76
C THR A 480 -18.21 2.65 27.09
N VAL A 481 -18.49 3.94 27.29
CA VAL A 481 -17.70 5.07 26.79
C VAL A 481 -17.16 5.86 27.97
N ARG A 482 -15.85 6.07 28.05
CA ARG A 482 -15.21 6.82 29.14
C ARG A 482 -14.12 7.75 28.66
N ASP A 483 -13.86 8.80 29.44
CA ASP A 483 -12.69 9.67 29.29
C ASP A 483 -12.60 10.30 27.88
N THR A 484 -13.70 10.91 27.44
CA THR A 484 -13.78 11.53 26.12
C THR A 484 -13.55 13.03 26.23
N ALA A 485 -12.57 13.62 25.55
CA ALA A 485 -12.34 15.08 25.59
C ALA A 485 -13.50 15.87 24.95
N GLY A 486 -14.16 15.29 23.94
CA GLY A 486 -15.39 15.81 23.35
C GLY A 486 -16.65 15.20 23.97
N SER A 487 -17.62 14.84 23.12
CA SER A 487 -18.89 14.26 23.57
C SER A 487 -18.80 12.74 23.71
N GLY A 488 -19.48 12.16 24.68
CA GLY A 488 -19.43 10.71 24.88
C GLY A 488 -20.10 9.95 23.72
N MET A 489 -21.37 10.25 23.45
CA MET A 489 -22.13 9.71 22.33
C MET A 489 -22.78 10.83 21.52
N VAL A 490 -22.61 10.79 20.20
CA VAL A 490 -23.16 11.77 19.25
C VAL A 490 -24.08 11.04 18.29
N VAL A 491 -25.34 11.45 18.26
CA VAL A 491 -26.35 10.97 17.31
C VAL A 491 -26.55 12.02 16.23
N GLY A 492 -26.22 11.67 15.00
CA GLY A 492 -26.34 12.53 13.83
C GLY A 492 -27.79 12.82 13.47
N PRO A 493 -28.03 13.76 12.53
CA PRO A 493 -29.38 14.15 12.15
C PRO A 493 -30.19 12.98 11.59
N GLU A 494 -31.51 12.97 11.83
CA GLU A 494 -32.44 11.96 11.31
C GLU A 494 -32.08 10.49 11.64
N ALA A 495 -31.10 10.24 12.51
CA ALA A 495 -30.68 8.91 12.89
C ALA A 495 -31.65 8.28 13.88
N GLU A 496 -31.82 6.96 13.81
CA GLU A 496 -32.73 6.20 14.67
C GLU A 496 -32.02 5.03 15.39
N PRO A 497 -31.03 5.31 16.28
CA PRO A 497 -30.33 4.26 16.99
C PRO A 497 -31.21 3.58 18.04
N ARG A 498 -30.92 2.30 18.30
CA ARG A 498 -31.45 1.55 19.46
C ARG A 498 -30.32 1.33 20.44
N VAL A 499 -30.39 1.96 21.59
CA VAL A 499 -29.33 1.97 22.59
C VAL A 499 -29.87 1.38 23.88
N ARG A 500 -29.22 0.32 24.40
CA ARG A 500 -29.62 -0.32 25.65
C ARG A 500 -28.43 -0.57 26.57
N ALA A 501 -28.59 -0.32 27.86
CA ALA A 501 -27.60 -0.62 28.88
C ALA A 501 -26.21 -0.01 28.59
N VAL A 502 -26.17 1.20 28.01
CA VAL A 502 -24.92 1.90 27.68
C VAL A 502 -24.52 2.83 28.81
N THR A 503 -23.25 2.79 29.19
CA THR A 503 -22.67 3.74 30.16
C THR A 503 -21.74 4.72 29.48
N VAL A 504 -22.03 6.01 29.58
CA VAL A 504 -21.13 7.09 29.18
C VAL A 504 -20.67 7.84 30.42
N ALA A 505 -19.36 7.95 30.64
CA ALA A 505 -18.82 8.65 31.80
C ALA A 505 -17.65 9.58 31.47
N ARG A 506 -17.54 10.70 32.20
CA ARG A 506 -16.40 11.64 32.11
C ARG A 506 -16.17 12.16 30.69
N SER A 507 -17.19 12.83 30.15
CA SER A 507 -17.11 13.51 28.86
C SER A 507 -16.79 15.00 29.05
N GLY A 508 -15.87 15.54 28.26
CA GLY A 508 -15.50 16.96 28.31
C GLY A 508 -16.61 17.88 27.81
N LYS A 509 -17.48 17.38 26.92
CA LYS A 509 -18.75 18.03 26.51
C LYS A 509 -19.94 17.19 27.01
N ASN A 510 -20.98 17.04 26.20
CA ASN A 510 -22.19 16.27 26.52
C ASN A 510 -21.88 14.77 26.61
N SER A 511 -22.56 14.06 27.51
CA SER A 511 -22.53 12.59 27.51
C SER A 511 -23.35 12.04 26.35
N LEU A 512 -24.50 12.65 26.05
CA LEU A 512 -25.32 12.36 24.88
C LEU A 512 -25.65 13.66 24.14
N PHE A 513 -25.33 13.71 22.85
CA PHE A 513 -25.79 14.75 21.94
C PHE A 513 -26.72 14.13 20.89
N VAL A 514 -27.94 14.63 20.78
CA VAL A 514 -28.94 14.19 19.80
C VAL A 514 -29.15 15.30 18.77
N GLY A 515 -28.71 15.03 17.54
CA GLY A 515 -28.79 15.96 16.41
C GLY A 515 -30.21 16.18 15.89
N GLU A 516 -30.34 17.14 14.98
CA GLU A 516 -31.64 17.61 14.45
C GLU A 516 -32.51 16.47 13.91
N LYS A 517 -33.80 16.48 14.26
CA LYS A 517 -34.80 15.48 13.84
C LYS A 517 -34.49 14.01 14.16
N ALA A 518 -33.41 13.71 14.88
CA ALA A 518 -33.05 12.33 15.23
C ALA A 518 -34.09 11.71 16.17
N ARG A 519 -34.25 10.38 16.05
CA ARG A 519 -35.26 9.58 16.76
C ARG A 519 -34.63 8.30 17.30
N GLY A 520 -33.87 8.41 18.38
CA GLY A 520 -33.29 7.25 19.05
C GLY A 520 -34.15 6.71 20.19
N THR A 521 -33.96 5.44 20.52
CA THR A 521 -34.42 4.84 21.79
C THR A 521 -33.21 4.58 22.67
N PHE A 522 -33.28 5.01 23.93
CA PHE A 522 -32.23 4.84 24.92
C PHE A 522 -32.86 4.21 26.17
N GLU A 523 -32.53 2.96 26.44
CA GLU A 523 -33.10 2.18 27.54
C GLU A 523 -31.99 1.81 28.55
N ASP A 524 -32.24 2.01 29.83
CA ASP A 524 -31.34 1.63 30.94
C ASP A 524 -29.91 2.21 30.80
N CYS A 525 -29.78 3.41 30.24
CA CYS A 525 -28.49 4.05 29.99
C CYS A 525 -28.05 4.93 31.16
N VAL A 526 -26.73 5.01 31.37
CA VAL A 526 -26.12 5.87 32.42
C VAL A 526 -25.27 6.95 31.76
N PHE A 527 -25.57 8.22 32.06
CA PHE A 527 -24.83 9.38 31.60
C PHE A 527 -24.21 10.10 32.81
N ALA A 528 -22.89 10.03 32.95
CA ALA A 528 -22.21 10.48 34.17
C ALA A 528 -21.05 11.46 33.88
N GLY A 529 -20.90 12.52 34.68
CA GLY A 529 -19.71 13.37 34.63
C GLY A 529 -19.50 14.12 33.31
N ALA A 530 -20.57 14.62 32.69
CA ALA A 530 -20.48 15.53 31.55
C ALA A 530 -19.88 16.89 31.95
N GLY A 531 -19.27 17.58 30.99
CA GLY A 531 -18.62 18.88 31.25
C GLY A 531 -17.38 18.78 32.14
N SER A 532 -16.74 17.60 32.22
CA SER A 532 -15.58 17.37 33.11
C SER A 532 -14.37 18.27 32.80
N ALA A 533 -14.37 18.95 31.64
CA ALA A 533 -13.36 19.92 31.21
C ALA A 533 -13.64 21.37 31.67
N GLY A 534 -14.65 21.61 32.51
CA GLY A 534 -14.89 22.91 33.16
C GLY A 534 -15.80 23.89 32.39
N ALA A 535 -16.40 23.45 31.27
CA ALA A 535 -17.43 24.20 30.56
C ALA A 535 -18.81 23.59 30.87
N ALA A 536 -19.81 24.46 31.13
CA ALA A 536 -21.17 24.05 31.44
C ALA A 536 -21.86 23.43 30.20
N PHE A 537 -21.70 22.12 30.03
CA PHE A 537 -22.42 21.33 29.03
C PHE A 537 -23.43 20.42 29.74
N PRO A 538 -24.69 20.40 29.29
CA PRO A 538 -25.70 19.49 29.82
C PRO A 538 -25.32 18.04 29.50
N ALA A 539 -25.66 17.11 30.40
CA ALA A 539 -25.36 15.70 30.18
C ALA A 539 -26.03 15.16 28.90
N VAL A 540 -27.30 15.53 28.67
CA VAL A 540 -28.09 15.20 27.49
C VAL A 540 -28.48 16.49 26.76
N HIS A 541 -28.02 16.65 25.52
CA HIS A 541 -28.42 17.75 24.64
C HIS A 541 -29.32 17.21 23.51
N VAL A 542 -30.45 17.86 23.30
CA VAL A 542 -31.40 17.49 22.23
C VAL A 542 -31.66 18.69 21.33
N SER A 543 -31.22 18.58 20.08
CA SER A 543 -31.34 19.62 19.06
C SER A 543 -32.76 19.78 18.51
N ALA A 544 -32.97 20.87 17.75
CA ALA A 544 -34.26 21.23 17.20
C ALA A 544 -34.97 20.07 16.46
N ALA A 545 -36.27 19.93 16.74
CA ALA A 545 -37.16 18.91 16.16
C ALA A 545 -36.78 17.44 16.41
N ALA A 546 -35.72 17.15 17.18
CA ALA A 546 -35.40 15.80 17.58
C ALA A 546 -36.42 15.25 18.59
N ALA A 547 -36.67 13.94 18.53
CA ALA A 547 -37.66 13.26 19.36
C ALA A 547 -37.12 11.93 19.91
N PRO A 548 -36.03 11.95 20.71
CA PRO A 548 -35.52 10.75 21.34
C PRO A 548 -36.46 10.26 22.46
N VAL A 549 -36.47 8.95 22.69
CA VAL A 549 -37.18 8.32 23.82
C VAL A 549 -36.13 7.74 24.76
N LEU A 550 -36.09 8.25 25.99
CA LEU A 550 -35.21 7.78 27.06
C LEU A 550 -36.07 7.08 28.12
N ARG A 551 -35.73 5.83 28.47
CA ARG A 551 -36.45 5.00 29.44
C ARG A 551 -35.49 4.42 30.48
N GLY A 552 -35.81 4.57 31.76
CA GLY A 552 -34.97 3.99 32.84
C GLY A 552 -33.55 4.56 32.89
N CYS A 553 -33.30 5.73 32.31
CA CYS A 553 -31.96 6.30 32.21
C CYS A 553 -31.58 7.06 33.50
N LEU A 554 -30.30 6.96 33.89
CA LEU A 554 -29.73 7.68 35.03
C LEU A 554 -28.74 8.74 34.55
N VAL A 555 -29.01 10.00 34.89
CA VAL A 555 -28.05 11.10 34.73
C VAL A 555 -27.42 11.41 36.09
N ARG A 556 -26.09 11.47 36.17
CA ARG A 556 -25.42 11.77 37.45
C ARG A 556 -24.11 12.52 37.38
N ASP A 557 -23.72 13.11 38.50
CA ASP A 557 -22.42 13.76 38.68
C ASP A 557 -22.16 14.89 37.64
N THR A 558 -23.20 15.65 37.26
CA THR A 558 -23.11 16.72 36.24
C THR A 558 -23.62 18.07 36.77
N GLU A 559 -23.29 19.16 36.08
CA GLU A 559 -23.87 20.47 36.42
C GLU A 559 -25.34 20.55 36.02
N ASP A 560 -25.62 20.38 34.73
CA ASP A 560 -26.97 20.29 34.16
C ASP A 560 -27.22 18.88 33.61
N ASP A 561 -28.44 18.37 33.74
CA ASP A 561 -28.81 17.04 33.22
C ASP A 561 -29.29 17.10 31.77
N VAL A 562 -30.23 17.98 31.42
CA VAL A 562 -30.89 18.01 30.11
C VAL A 562 -31.00 19.44 29.57
N ALA A 563 -30.67 19.62 28.30
CA ALA A 563 -31.04 20.82 27.53
C ALA A 563 -31.79 20.44 26.26
N LEU A 564 -32.91 21.14 26.02
CA LEU A 564 -33.77 20.95 24.86
C LEU A 564 -33.82 22.23 24.03
N GLU A 565 -33.48 22.15 22.75
CA GLU A 565 -33.66 23.25 21.80
C GLU A 565 -35.13 23.44 21.40
N LYS A 566 -35.43 24.59 20.81
CA LYS A 566 -36.80 24.93 20.39
C LYS A 566 -37.36 23.90 19.41
N GLY A 567 -38.48 23.28 19.78
CA GLY A 567 -39.18 22.29 18.96
C GLY A 567 -38.71 20.84 19.17
N ALA A 568 -37.71 20.59 20.02
CA ALA A 568 -37.38 19.24 20.48
C ALA A 568 -38.55 18.63 21.27
N ARG A 569 -38.78 17.33 21.10
CA ARG A 569 -39.86 16.55 21.71
C ARG A 569 -39.31 15.27 22.36
N ALA A 570 -38.32 15.43 23.22
CA ALA A 570 -37.76 14.30 23.97
C ALA A 570 -38.80 13.73 24.95
N VAL A 571 -38.86 12.40 25.04
CA VAL A 571 -39.68 11.68 26.01
C VAL A 571 -38.75 11.08 27.06
N PHE A 572 -38.99 11.40 28.33
CA PHE A 572 -38.29 10.82 29.47
C PHE A 572 -39.29 10.00 30.29
N ASP A 573 -39.09 8.69 30.32
CA ASP A 573 -39.92 7.72 31.04
C ASP A 573 -39.06 7.04 32.12
N ASP A 574 -39.47 7.10 33.37
CA ASP A 574 -38.72 6.57 34.52
C ASP A 574 -37.22 6.96 34.56
N CYS A 575 -36.88 8.18 34.12
CA CYS A 575 -35.51 8.69 34.12
C CYS A 575 -35.23 9.46 35.42
N LEU A 576 -34.01 9.30 35.97
CA LEU A 576 -33.61 9.89 37.25
C LEU A 576 -32.35 10.75 37.10
N ALA A 577 -32.31 11.87 37.82
CA ALA A 577 -31.10 12.64 38.07
C ALA A 577 -30.55 12.38 39.48
N ARG A 578 -29.23 12.29 39.62
CA ARG A 578 -28.55 12.13 40.91
C ARG A 578 -27.28 12.95 40.98
N ASP A 579 -27.07 13.66 42.09
CA ASP A 579 -25.85 14.47 42.26
C ASP A 579 -25.65 15.48 41.09
N VAL A 580 -26.77 16.01 40.57
CA VAL A 580 -26.84 17.04 39.51
C VAL A 580 -27.12 18.40 40.15
N LYS A 581 -26.35 19.45 39.79
CA LYS A 581 -26.52 20.79 40.40
C LYS A 581 -27.85 21.44 40.03
N ASN A 582 -28.23 21.36 38.76
CA ASN A 582 -29.45 21.95 38.19
C ASN A 582 -30.30 20.84 37.53
N PRO A 583 -31.03 20.02 38.30
CA PRO A 583 -31.80 18.90 37.73
C PRO A 583 -33.11 19.37 37.07
N ALA A 584 -33.30 19.01 35.81
CA ALA A 584 -34.58 19.06 35.10
C ALA A 584 -35.36 17.72 35.21
N LEU A 585 -34.67 16.60 35.47
CA LEU A 585 -35.26 15.28 35.69
C LEU A 585 -35.62 15.05 37.18
N PRO A 586 -36.53 14.12 37.48
CA PRO A 586 -36.84 13.72 38.86
C PRO A 586 -35.58 13.23 39.61
N THR A 587 -35.37 13.69 40.84
CA THR A 587 -34.29 13.24 41.71
C THR A 587 -34.77 12.12 42.64
N GLY A 588 -34.16 10.93 42.55
CA GLY A 588 -34.51 9.78 43.39
C GLY A 588 -33.86 9.83 44.79
N PRO A 589 -34.37 9.07 45.79
CA PRO A 589 -33.75 9.01 47.12
C PRO A 589 -32.37 8.31 47.08
N ALA A 590 -31.42 8.86 47.84
CA ALA A 590 -30.02 8.45 47.86
C ALA A 590 -29.77 7.08 48.49
N GLN A 591 -29.25 6.11 47.73
CA GLN A 591 -28.52 4.94 48.25
C GLN A 591 -27.18 4.74 47.50
N ALA A 592 -26.12 4.40 48.25
CA ALA A 592 -24.69 4.44 47.92
C ALA A 592 -24.20 3.19 47.13
N LEU A 593 -23.22 3.24 46.21
CA LEU A 593 -21.73 3.29 46.34
C LEU A 593 -21.09 3.10 44.92
N PRO A 594 -19.76 3.18 44.66
CA PRO A 594 -18.66 3.79 45.41
C PRO A 594 -17.92 4.90 44.61
N SER A 595 -17.35 5.86 45.33
CA SER A 595 -16.58 7.00 44.82
C SER A 595 -15.07 6.72 44.84
N ALA A 596 -14.33 7.20 43.84
CA ALA A 596 -12.87 7.22 43.83
C ALA A 596 -12.33 8.61 43.47
N SER A 597 -11.84 9.29 44.52
CA SER A 597 -10.78 10.29 44.64
C SER A 597 -10.48 11.27 43.48
N ALA A 598 -10.71 12.56 43.77
CA ALA A 598 -10.19 13.71 43.04
C ALA A 598 -8.78 14.12 43.52
N GLY A 599 -7.94 14.58 42.59
CA GLY A 599 -6.74 15.39 42.82
C GLY A 599 -6.74 16.58 41.83
N PRO A 600 -6.21 17.77 42.18
CA PRO A 600 -6.66 19.04 41.60
C PRO A 600 -5.71 19.67 40.54
N GLY A 601 -6.33 20.40 39.59
CA GLY A 601 -5.82 21.63 38.95
C GLY A 601 -4.99 21.45 37.66
N ALA A 602 -5.54 21.72 36.48
CA ALA A 602 -5.57 23.04 35.77
C ALA A 602 -4.31 23.30 34.92
N GLY A 603 -4.35 23.65 33.62
CA GLY A 603 -5.47 23.92 32.72
C GLY A 603 -4.99 24.22 31.28
N THR A 604 -5.96 24.61 30.42
CA THR A 604 -5.88 25.37 29.14
C THR A 604 -5.13 24.71 27.97
N GLY A 605 -5.63 24.52 26.74
CA GLY A 605 -6.83 25.00 26.02
C GLY A 605 -6.38 25.61 24.68
N THR A 606 -6.75 25.05 23.50
CA THR A 606 -6.51 25.72 22.19
C THR A 606 -7.58 25.41 21.12
N SER A 607 -7.94 26.49 20.42
CA SER A 607 -8.97 26.73 19.39
C SER A 607 -8.54 26.37 17.95
N ALA A 608 -9.51 26.17 17.04
CA ALA A 608 -9.33 26.10 15.59
C ALA A 608 -9.37 27.50 14.96
N ARG A 609 -8.44 27.76 14.03
CA ARG A 609 -8.02 29.10 13.58
C ARG A 609 -8.98 29.74 12.57
N GLU A 610 -9.54 30.89 12.96
CA GLU A 610 -9.81 32.00 12.04
C GLU A 610 -8.47 32.61 11.61
N THR A 611 -8.31 32.87 10.31
CA THR A 611 -7.23 33.73 9.82
C THR A 611 -7.78 35.15 9.70
N GLU A 612 -7.04 36.09 10.29
CA GLU A 612 -7.34 37.51 10.47
C GLU A 612 -7.98 38.22 9.25
N ALA A 613 -8.87 39.17 9.56
CA ALA A 613 -9.34 40.18 8.62
C ALA A 613 -8.15 41.07 8.18
N PRO A 614 -8.05 41.48 6.90
CA PRO A 614 -6.95 42.32 6.45
C PRO A 614 -7.06 43.75 7.01
N SER A 615 -5.88 44.35 7.17
CA SER A 615 -5.63 45.78 7.36
C SER A 615 -6.30 46.66 6.29
N GLU A 616 -6.42 47.96 6.57
CA GLU A 616 -6.85 49.00 5.60
C GLU A 616 -5.82 49.19 4.47
N ASP A 617 -5.60 48.15 3.65
CA ASP A 617 -4.72 48.25 2.49
C ASP A 617 -5.39 49.08 1.41
N THR A 618 -4.66 50.06 0.85
CA THR A 618 -5.22 50.88 -0.21
C THR A 618 -5.31 50.08 -1.52
N LEU A 619 -6.21 50.50 -2.40
CA LEU A 619 -6.37 49.85 -3.70
C LEU A 619 -5.09 49.85 -4.55
N ASP A 620 -4.24 50.88 -4.39
CA ASP A 620 -2.98 50.95 -5.13
C ASP A 620 -1.95 49.95 -4.57
N ASP A 621 -1.95 49.69 -3.26
CA ASP A 621 -1.11 48.66 -2.62
C ASP A 621 -1.48 47.25 -3.11
N LEU A 622 -2.79 46.95 -3.17
CA LEU A 622 -3.29 45.66 -3.63
C LEU A 622 -3.02 45.41 -5.13
N LEU A 623 -3.06 46.46 -5.95
CA LEU A 623 -2.69 46.37 -7.36
C LEU A 623 -1.17 46.20 -7.55
N ALA A 624 -0.36 46.80 -6.68
CA ALA A 624 1.08 46.56 -6.64
C ALA A 624 1.41 45.12 -6.20
N GLU A 625 0.72 44.59 -5.19
CA GLU A 625 0.83 43.20 -4.73
C GLU A 625 0.48 42.22 -5.86
N LEU A 626 -0.61 42.47 -6.59
CA LEU A 626 -0.97 41.69 -7.78
C LEU A 626 0.10 41.78 -8.88
N GLY A 627 0.70 42.96 -9.09
CA GLY A 627 1.79 43.17 -10.04
C GLY A 627 3.06 42.40 -9.69
N GLY A 628 3.34 42.23 -8.39
CA GLY A 628 4.51 41.54 -7.85
C GLY A 628 4.47 40.01 -7.89
N LEU A 629 3.30 39.40 -8.16
CA LEU A 629 3.22 37.94 -8.34
C LEU A 629 4.06 37.50 -9.55
N ALA A 630 4.83 36.43 -9.41
CA ALA A 630 5.62 35.89 -10.53
C ALA A 630 4.69 35.43 -11.67
N GLY A 631 4.99 35.85 -12.90
CA GLY A 631 4.22 35.52 -14.10
C GLY A 631 2.79 36.05 -14.13
N LEU A 632 1.87 35.29 -14.74
CA LEU A 632 0.43 35.58 -14.79
C LEU A 632 0.04 36.88 -15.52
N ASP A 633 0.83 37.33 -16.50
CA ASP A 633 0.63 38.62 -17.19
C ASP A 633 -0.78 38.79 -17.75
N ARG A 634 -1.33 37.72 -18.35
CA ARG A 634 -2.71 37.71 -18.86
C ARG A 634 -3.73 37.90 -17.75
N VAL A 635 -3.60 37.17 -16.64
CA VAL A 635 -4.50 37.27 -15.48
C VAL A 635 -4.39 38.65 -14.83
N LYS A 636 -3.18 39.20 -14.69
CA LYS A 636 -2.94 40.56 -14.16
C LYS A 636 -3.64 41.61 -15.03
N HIS A 637 -3.56 41.47 -16.35
CA HIS A 637 -4.23 42.36 -17.29
C HIS A 637 -5.76 42.27 -17.20
N ASP A 638 -6.29 41.05 -17.13
CA ASP A 638 -7.72 40.79 -17.05
C ASP A 638 -8.31 41.29 -15.73
N VAL A 639 -7.64 41.04 -14.60
CA VAL A 639 -8.03 41.56 -13.27
C VAL A 639 -7.98 43.09 -13.26
N SER A 640 -6.92 43.70 -13.81
CA SER A 640 -6.82 45.17 -13.91
C SER A 640 -7.97 45.77 -14.75
N SER A 641 -8.37 45.08 -15.82
CA SER A 641 -9.49 45.48 -16.67
C SER A 641 -10.84 45.34 -15.96
N LEU A 642 -11.02 44.28 -15.16
CA LEU A 642 -12.18 44.07 -14.29
C LEU A 642 -12.31 45.19 -13.24
N VAL A 643 -11.20 45.58 -12.60
CA VAL A 643 -11.18 46.67 -11.62
C VAL A 643 -11.59 48.00 -12.23
N LYS A 644 -11.10 48.33 -13.44
CA LYS A 644 -11.49 49.55 -14.17
C LYS A 644 -12.99 49.58 -14.48
N LEU A 645 -13.53 48.44 -14.92
CA LEU A 645 -14.96 48.30 -15.19
C LEU A 645 -15.79 48.48 -13.91
N MET A 646 -15.36 47.86 -12.82
CA MET A 646 -16.03 47.90 -11.52
C MET A 646 -16.00 49.27 -10.85
N ARG A 647 -14.90 50.04 -10.97
CA ARG A 647 -14.85 51.46 -10.60
C ARG A 647 -15.89 52.30 -11.35
N THR A 648 -16.13 51.97 -12.63
CA THR A 648 -17.13 52.67 -13.45
C THR A 648 -18.57 52.34 -13.01
N VAL A 649 -18.82 51.09 -12.60
CA VAL A 649 -20.12 50.67 -12.02
C VAL A 649 -20.39 51.42 -10.72
N ARG A 650 -19.43 51.42 -9.78
CA ARG A 650 -19.56 52.14 -8.50
C ARG A 650 -19.82 53.64 -8.70
N ARG A 651 -19.10 54.29 -9.61
CA ARG A 651 -19.31 55.71 -9.92
C ARG A 651 -20.71 56.01 -10.47
N ARG A 652 -21.33 55.06 -11.20
CA ARG A 652 -22.71 55.20 -11.67
C ARG A 652 -23.71 55.08 -10.52
N GLU A 653 -23.50 54.13 -9.62
CA GLU A 653 -24.33 53.92 -8.42
C GLU A 653 -24.27 55.14 -7.49
N GLU A 654 -23.08 55.71 -7.27
CA GLU A 654 -22.88 56.94 -6.48
C GLU A 654 -23.59 58.16 -7.11
N MET A 655 -23.77 58.16 -8.43
CA MET A 655 -24.52 59.19 -9.16
C MET A 655 -26.02 58.88 -9.28
N GLY A 656 -26.51 57.83 -8.63
CA GLY A 656 -27.91 57.40 -8.69
C GLY A 656 -28.35 56.84 -10.05
N LEU A 657 -27.40 56.53 -10.94
CA LEU A 657 -27.66 55.93 -12.24
C LEU A 657 -27.75 54.41 -12.11
N ALA A 658 -28.66 53.79 -12.86
CA ALA A 658 -28.77 52.33 -12.88
C ALA A 658 -27.43 51.68 -13.31
N PRO A 659 -26.88 50.75 -12.51
CA PRO A 659 -25.69 50.01 -12.88
C PRO A 659 -25.99 49.09 -14.08
N PRO A 660 -25.03 48.88 -14.99
CA PRO A 660 -25.19 47.90 -16.06
C PRO A 660 -25.32 46.48 -15.46
N PRO A 661 -26.11 45.57 -16.08
CA PRO A 661 -26.35 44.23 -15.57
C PRO A 661 -25.15 43.33 -15.83
N LEU A 662 -24.07 43.52 -15.07
CA LEU A 662 -22.83 42.76 -15.18
C LEU A 662 -22.77 41.72 -14.07
N SER A 663 -22.59 40.45 -14.44
CA SER A 663 -22.23 39.41 -13.46
C SER A 663 -20.81 39.66 -12.94
N ARG A 664 -20.64 39.47 -11.63
CA ARG A 664 -19.36 39.61 -10.93
C ARG A 664 -18.66 38.26 -10.72
N HIS A 665 -19.30 37.14 -11.10
CA HIS A 665 -18.80 35.78 -10.92
C HIS A 665 -17.79 35.38 -12.01
N LEU A 666 -16.76 34.62 -11.63
CA LEU A 666 -15.63 34.29 -12.51
C LEU A 666 -15.36 32.79 -12.57
N VAL A 667 -14.85 32.34 -13.71
CA VAL A 667 -14.29 30.99 -13.89
C VAL A 667 -12.78 31.07 -13.94
N PHE A 668 -12.07 30.33 -13.09
CA PHE A 668 -10.61 30.23 -13.10
C PHE A 668 -10.20 28.89 -13.73
N ALA A 669 -9.67 28.95 -14.94
CA ALA A 669 -9.33 27.77 -15.74
C ALA A 669 -7.81 27.58 -15.82
N GLY A 670 -7.25 26.50 -15.29
CA GLY A 670 -5.82 26.20 -15.39
C GLY A 670 -5.36 25.04 -14.53
N ASN A 671 -4.16 24.52 -14.78
CA ASN A 671 -3.57 23.39 -14.03
C ASN A 671 -3.33 23.71 -12.54
N PRO A 672 -3.19 22.70 -11.66
CA PRO A 672 -2.87 22.90 -10.25
C PRO A 672 -1.60 23.75 -10.06
N GLY A 673 -1.57 24.57 -9.01
CA GLY A 673 -0.39 25.35 -8.64
C GLY A 673 -0.06 26.55 -9.53
N THR A 674 -0.98 26.99 -10.39
CA THR A 674 -0.85 28.22 -11.21
C THR A 674 -1.28 29.51 -10.48
N GLY A 675 -1.52 29.48 -9.16
CA GLY A 675 -1.83 30.69 -8.38
C GLY A 675 -3.31 31.10 -8.31
N LYS A 676 -4.24 30.24 -8.75
CA LYS A 676 -5.70 30.48 -8.73
C LYS A 676 -6.24 30.99 -7.38
N THR A 677 -5.98 30.27 -6.29
CA THR A 677 -6.46 30.64 -4.95
C THR A 677 -5.82 31.93 -4.44
N THR A 678 -4.54 32.15 -4.74
CA THR A 678 -3.82 33.39 -4.39
C THR A 678 -4.45 34.60 -5.06
N VAL A 679 -4.73 34.51 -6.36
CA VAL A 679 -5.41 35.58 -7.11
C VAL A 679 -6.85 35.78 -6.64
N ALA A 680 -7.57 34.71 -6.28
CA ALA A 680 -8.93 34.82 -5.75
C ALA A 680 -8.99 35.61 -4.43
N ARG A 681 -8.01 35.38 -3.54
CA ARG A 681 -7.86 36.14 -2.29
C ARG A 681 -7.59 37.62 -2.52
N LEU A 682 -6.66 37.93 -3.43
CA LEU A 682 -6.35 39.31 -3.81
C LEU A 682 -7.54 40.01 -4.46
N TYR A 683 -8.25 39.30 -5.34
CA TYR A 683 -9.42 39.84 -6.01
C TYR A 683 -10.51 40.24 -5.00
N GLY A 684 -10.77 39.42 -3.97
CA GLY A 684 -11.71 39.76 -2.89
C GLY A 684 -11.33 41.05 -2.15
N ARG A 685 -10.06 41.18 -1.74
CA ARG A 685 -9.53 42.40 -1.09
C ARG A 685 -9.65 43.63 -1.99
N ILE A 686 -9.33 43.48 -3.27
CA ILE A 686 -9.45 44.56 -4.27
C ILE A 686 -10.91 45.02 -4.40
N LEU A 687 -11.88 44.11 -4.42
CA LEU A 687 -13.29 44.47 -4.49
C LEU A 687 -13.80 45.17 -3.23
N ALA A 688 -13.30 44.80 -2.05
CA ALA A 688 -13.58 45.49 -0.81
C ALA A 688 -12.99 46.91 -0.80
N ALA A 689 -11.74 47.09 -1.25
CA ALA A 689 -11.12 48.41 -1.40
C ALA A 689 -11.84 49.29 -2.44
N VAL A 690 -12.37 48.69 -3.51
CA VAL A 690 -13.25 49.33 -4.49
C VAL A 690 -14.69 49.49 -3.94
N GLY A 691 -15.00 49.07 -2.71
CA GLY A 691 -16.29 49.26 -2.04
C GLY A 691 -17.45 48.50 -2.66
N LEU A 692 -17.18 47.41 -3.37
CA LEU A 692 -18.18 46.52 -3.95
C LEU A 692 -18.46 45.28 -3.10
N LEU A 693 -17.62 45.01 -2.10
CA LEU A 693 -17.80 43.97 -1.09
C LEU A 693 -17.57 44.58 0.30
N GLU A 694 -18.26 44.06 1.32
CA GLU A 694 -18.14 44.58 2.70
C GLU A 694 -16.77 44.27 3.33
N ARG A 695 -16.21 43.08 3.08
CA ARG A 695 -15.02 42.56 3.77
C ARG A 695 -13.96 41.99 2.82
N GLY A 696 -14.37 41.39 1.70
CA GLY A 696 -13.45 40.83 0.71
C GLY A 696 -12.70 39.57 1.15
N HIS A 697 -13.12 38.91 2.24
CA HIS A 697 -12.51 37.66 2.71
C HIS A 697 -12.79 36.49 1.77
N LEU A 698 -11.91 35.50 1.74
CA LEU A 698 -12.03 34.31 0.90
C LEU A 698 -12.52 33.12 1.74
N VAL A 699 -13.60 32.47 1.30
CA VAL A 699 -14.04 31.17 1.79
C VAL A 699 -13.75 30.13 0.72
N GLU A 700 -12.90 29.16 1.05
CA GLU A 700 -12.53 28.07 0.14
C GLU A 700 -13.42 26.85 0.38
N ALA A 701 -13.90 26.25 -0.69
CA ALA A 701 -14.81 25.11 -0.67
C ALA A 701 -14.47 24.13 -1.81
N ASP A 702 -14.78 22.86 -1.59
CA ASP A 702 -14.73 21.81 -2.61
C ASP A 702 -16.09 21.09 -2.67
N ARG A 703 -16.19 19.99 -3.44
CA ARG A 703 -17.40 19.18 -3.49
C ARG A 703 -17.85 18.69 -2.12
N SER A 704 -16.92 18.30 -1.24
CA SER A 704 -17.24 17.80 0.09
C SER A 704 -17.83 18.88 1.00
N ALA A 705 -17.40 20.14 0.81
CA ALA A 705 -17.95 21.29 1.53
C ALA A 705 -19.36 21.67 1.07
N LEU A 706 -19.69 21.47 -0.22
CA LEU A 706 -20.97 21.91 -0.81
C LEU A 706 -22.04 20.82 -0.86
N VAL A 707 -21.65 19.58 -1.18
CA VAL A 707 -22.58 18.46 -1.37
C VAL A 707 -22.80 17.75 -0.04
N GLY A 708 -24.07 17.61 0.33
CA GLY A 708 -24.48 16.80 1.47
C GLY A 708 -24.35 15.32 1.13
N GLU A 709 -24.09 14.51 2.13
CA GLU A 709 -23.98 13.06 1.98
C GLU A 709 -25.36 12.38 1.77
N TYR A 710 -26.46 13.15 1.84
CA TYR A 710 -27.84 12.68 1.90
C TYR A 710 -28.80 13.64 1.15
N VAL A 711 -29.98 13.13 0.75
CA VAL A 711 -31.04 13.88 0.05
C VAL A 711 -31.54 15.05 0.89
N GLY A 712 -31.54 16.27 0.34
CA GLY A 712 -32.03 17.47 1.04
C GLY A 712 -31.03 18.12 2.00
N HIS A 713 -29.84 17.54 2.19
CA HIS A 713 -28.75 18.13 2.97
C HIS A 713 -27.83 19.01 2.13
N THR A 714 -27.84 18.80 0.81
CA THR A 714 -27.01 19.56 -0.11
C THR A 714 -27.41 21.03 -0.17
N GLY A 715 -28.71 21.34 -0.26
CA GLY A 715 -29.20 22.72 -0.23
C GLY A 715 -28.75 23.50 1.02
N PRO A 716 -29.04 23.02 2.25
CA PRO A 716 -28.61 23.69 3.49
C PRO A 716 -27.09 23.81 3.63
N LYS A 717 -26.33 22.79 3.21
CA LYS A 717 -24.87 22.79 3.32
C LYS A 717 -24.22 23.78 2.35
N THR A 718 -24.66 23.78 1.08
CA THR A 718 -24.29 24.78 0.08
C THR A 718 -24.66 26.19 0.57
N SER A 719 -25.85 26.35 1.16
CA SER A 719 -26.31 27.64 1.70
C SER A 719 -25.45 28.13 2.87
N ARG A 720 -25.03 27.24 3.78
CA ARG A 720 -24.17 27.61 4.93
C ARG A 720 -22.80 28.10 4.47
N VAL A 721 -22.16 27.40 3.54
CA VAL A 721 -20.86 27.80 2.98
C VAL A 721 -20.98 29.11 2.21
N PHE A 722 -22.06 29.29 1.44
CA PHE A 722 -22.34 30.56 0.76
C PHE A 722 -22.57 31.70 1.75
N GLN A 723 -23.28 31.46 2.85
CA GLN A 723 -23.52 32.46 3.90
C GLN A 723 -22.23 32.91 4.58
N GLN A 724 -21.29 31.99 4.81
CA GLN A 724 -19.96 32.33 5.33
C GLN A 724 -19.18 33.26 4.39
N ALA A 725 -19.45 33.19 3.08
CA ALA A 725 -18.82 34.05 2.07
C ALA A 725 -19.53 35.41 1.88
N ARG A 726 -20.60 35.72 2.62
CA ARG A 726 -21.30 37.01 2.51
C ARG A 726 -20.38 38.19 2.83
N GLY A 727 -20.37 39.17 1.94
CA GLY A 727 -19.45 40.31 2.00
C GLY A 727 -18.05 39.98 1.46
N GLY A 728 -17.85 38.79 0.88
CA GLY A 728 -16.56 38.27 0.43
C GLY A 728 -16.65 37.42 -0.84
N VAL A 729 -15.70 36.49 -0.99
CA VAL A 729 -15.54 35.63 -2.16
C VAL A 729 -15.72 34.17 -1.74
N LEU A 730 -16.61 33.45 -2.45
CA LEU A 730 -16.72 31.99 -2.36
C LEU A 730 -15.89 31.36 -3.48
N PHE A 731 -14.80 30.68 -3.14
CA PHE A 731 -13.95 29.98 -4.09
C PHE A 731 -14.21 28.47 -4.05
N ILE A 732 -14.65 27.91 -5.17
CA ILE A 732 -14.99 26.49 -5.30
C ILE A 732 -13.93 25.82 -6.18
N ASP A 733 -13.06 25.01 -5.57
CA ASP A 733 -12.04 24.27 -6.31
C ASP A 733 -12.59 22.98 -6.92
N GLU A 734 -12.04 22.60 -8.07
CA GLU A 734 -12.50 21.49 -8.91
C GLU A 734 -14.03 21.40 -9.09
N ALA A 735 -14.66 22.55 -9.40
CA ALA A 735 -16.12 22.67 -9.44
C ALA A 735 -16.81 21.71 -10.43
N TYR A 736 -16.11 21.29 -11.49
CA TYR A 736 -16.59 20.29 -12.44
C TYR A 736 -16.93 18.94 -11.78
N SER A 737 -16.33 18.63 -10.63
CA SER A 737 -16.62 17.42 -9.86
C SER A 737 -18.09 17.34 -9.43
N LEU A 738 -18.80 18.47 -9.35
CA LEU A 738 -20.25 18.53 -9.11
C LEU A 738 -21.07 17.90 -10.23
N THR A 739 -20.52 17.81 -11.46
CA THR A 739 -21.20 17.34 -12.68
C THR A 739 -20.71 16.00 -13.24
N GLN A 740 -19.48 15.57 -12.93
CA GLN A 740 -18.82 14.45 -13.65
C GLN A 740 -19.27 13.03 -13.25
N TYR A 741 -20.05 12.86 -12.18
CA TYR A 741 -20.58 11.56 -11.74
C TYR A 741 -22.01 11.31 -12.24
N ALA A 742 -22.28 11.68 -13.50
CA ALA A 742 -23.59 11.58 -14.14
C ALA A 742 -23.88 10.13 -14.59
N GLY A 743 -24.15 9.28 -13.60
CA GLY A 743 -24.74 7.96 -13.79
C GLY A 743 -25.87 7.67 -12.80
N THR A 744 -25.85 8.28 -11.61
CA THR A 744 -26.78 7.94 -10.50
C THR A 744 -27.01 9.02 -9.42
N ASN A 745 -26.53 10.27 -9.55
CA ASN A 745 -26.49 11.23 -8.41
C ASN A 745 -27.21 12.58 -8.63
N ASP A 746 -28.38 12.78 -7.99
CA ASP A 746 -29.15 14.04 -7.96
C ASP A 746 -28.53 15.15 -7.08
N PHE A 747 -27.62 14.82 -6.15
CA PHE A 747 -27.10 15.77 -5.15
C PHE A 747 -26.17 16.84 -5.72
N GLY A 748 -25.33 16.50 -6.69
CA GLY A 748 -24.47 17.50 -7.35
C GLY A 748 -25.29 18.56 -8.08
N GLN A 749 -26.41 18.15 -8.67
CA GLN A 749 -27.36 19.06 -9.32
C GLN A 749 -28.13 19.92 -8.30
N GLU A 750 -28.47 19.37 -7.13
CA GLU A 750 -29.06 20.12 -6.02
C GLU A 750 -28.12 21.24 -5.52
N ALA A 751 -26.82 20.96 -5.40
CA ALA A 751 -25.81 21.96 -5.04
C ALA A 751 -25.75 23.08 -6.09
N ILE A 752 -25.71 22.71 -7.37
CA ILE A 752 -25.68 23.66 -8.49
C ILE A 752 -26.96 24.51 -8.51
N ALA A 753 -28.13 23.91 -8.35
CA ALA A 753 -29.41 24.62 -8.33
C ALA A 753 -29.48 25.62 -7.15
N THR A 754 -29.03 25.19 -5.97
CA THR A 754 -28.96 26.05 -4.78
C THR A 754 -27.98 27.19 -4.97
N LEU A 755 -26.79 26.91 -5.50
CA LEU A 755 -25.75 27.90 -5.76
C LEU A 755 -26.24 28.94 -6.78
N VAL A 756 -26.85 28.52 -7.89
CA VAL A 756 -27.40 29.42 -8.92
C VAL A 756 -28.47 30.34 -8.35
N LYS A 757 -29.34 29.82 -7.47
CA LYS A 757 -30.36 30.62 -6.79
C LYS A 757 -29.71 31.68 -5.87
N LEU A 758 -28.78 31.26 -5.02
CA LEU A 758 -28.10 32.17 -4.09
C LEU A 758 -27.25 33.22 -4.81
N MET A 759 -26.63 32.87 -5.93
CA MET A 759 -25.90 33.80 -6.80
C MET A 759 -26.81 34.89 -7.39
N GLU A 760 -28.10 34.60 -7.63
CA GLU A 760 -29.06 35.62 -8.07
C GLU A 760 -29.51 36.49 -6.90
N ASP A 761 -29.94 35.85 -5.80
CA ASP A 761 -30.52 36.51 -4.63
C ASP A 761 -29.50 37.42 -3.92
N HIS A 762 -28.20 37.11 -4.03
CA HIS A 762 -27.10 37.80 -3.34
C HIS A 762 -25.98 38.28 -4.27
N ARG A 763 -26.31 38.63 -5.52
CA ARG A 763 -25.34 39.04 -6.56
C ARG A 763 -24.47 40.25 -6.22
N ASP A 764 -24.94 41.10 -5.31
CA ASP A 764 -24.24 42.32 -4.88
C ASP A 764 -23.41 42.09 -3.60
N ASP A 765 -23.67 40.99 -2.87
CA ASP A 765 -23.06 40.68 -1.56
C ASP A 765 -21.94 39.63 -1.65
N VAL A 766 -21.94 38.76 -2.67
CA VAL A 766 -21.01 37.62 -2.78
C VAL A 766 -20.47 37.48 -4.19
N VAL A 767 -19.16 37.29 -4.30
CA VAL A 767 -18.55 36.87 -5.57
C VAL A 767 -18.19 35.39 -5.51
N VAL A 768 -18.89 34.58 -6.30
CA VAL A 768 -18.50 33.17 -6.54
C VAL A 768 -17.44 33.06 -7.63
N ILE A 769 -16.36 32.34 -7.33
CA ILE A 769 -15.31 31.95 -8.26
C ILE A 769 -15.25 30.42 -8.32
N VAL A 770 -15.40 29.84 -9.51
CA VAL A 770 -15.27 28.38 -9.73
C VAL A 770 -13.95 28.08 -10.42
N ALA A 771 -13.20 27.11 -9.92
CA ALA A 771 -11.88 26.76 -10.43
C ALA A 771 -11.79 25.31 -10.91
N GLY A 772 -10.93 25.06 -11.90
CA GLY A 772 -10.67 23.72 -12.41
C GLY A 772 -9.88 23.70 -13.72
N TYR A 773 -9.78 22.52 -14.32
CA TYR A 773 -9.13 22.34 -15.61
C TYR A 773 -9.94 22.98 -16.76
N PRO A 774 -9.28 23.57 -17.78
CA PRO A 774 -9.98 24.36 -18.80
C PRO A 774 -11.12 23.63 -19.51
N LYS A 775 -10.90 22.40 -19.99
CA LYS A 775 -11.93 21.63 -20.74
C LYS A 775 -13.09 21.23 -19.84
N GLU A 776 -12.80 20.83 -18.61
CA GLU A 776 -13.76 20.39 -17.62
C GLU A 776 -14.63 21.55 -17.13
N MET A 777 -14.04 22.75 -16.99
CA MET A 777 -14.78 23.96 -16.64
C MET A 777 -15.70 24.41 -17.78
N GLU A 778 -15.29 24.26 -19.04
CA GLU A 778 -16.19 24.50 -20.17
C GLU A 778 -17.41 23.58 -20.18
N VAL A 779 -17.22 22.30 -19.82
CA VAL A 779 -18.31 21.32 -19.69
C VAL A 779 -19.19 21.66 -18.49
N PHE A 780 -18.59 22.00 -17.35
CA PHE A 780 -19.30 22.38 -16.12
C PHE A 780 -20.21 23.60 -16.35
N VAL A 781 -19.70 24.67 -16.94
CA VAL A 781 -20.49 25.89 -17.20
C VAL A 781 -21.65 25.60 -18.16
N ARG A 782 -21.45 24.72 -19.15
CA ARG A 782 -22.49 24.30 -20.10
C ARG A 782 -23.50 23.29 -19.54
N SER A 783 -23.20 22.67 -18.39
CA SER A 783 -24.07 21.65 -17.78
C SER A 783 -25.41 22.20 -17.28
N ASN A 784 -25.48 23.50 -16.99
CA ASN A 784 -26.68 24.15 -16.48
C ASN A 784 -26.80 25.58 -17.06
N PRO A 785 -27.91 25.93 -17.72
CA PRO A 785 -28.11 27.28 -18.28
C PRO A 785 -27.97 28.40 -17.24
N GLY A 786 -28.33 28.14 -15.99
CA GLY A 786 -28.17 29.07 -14.87
C GLY A 786 -26.71 29.40 -14.56
N LEU A 787 -25.81 28.42 -14.69
CA LEU A 787 -24.36 28.63 -14.58
C LEU A 787 -23.83 29.44 -15.77
N ALA A 788 -24.19 29.07 -17.00
CA ALA A 788 -23.74 29.78 -18.20
C ALA A 788 -24.14 31.27 -18.23
N SER A 789 -25.32 31.61 -17.71
CA SER A 789 -25.77 33.00 -17.61
C SER A 789 -25.01 33.83 -16.57
N ARG A 790 -24.55 33.20 -15.49
CA ARG A 790 -23.87 33.87 -14.36
C ARG A 790 -22.35 33.85 -14.48
N PHE A 791 -21.78 32.85 -15.14
CA PHE A 791 -20.34 32.74 -15.39
C PHE A 791 -20.01 33.15 -16.84
N ASN A 792 -20.03 34.45 -17.11
CA ASN A 792 -19.80 35.01 -18.46
C ASN A 792 -18.33 35.37 -18.75
N ARG A 793 -17.43 35.18 -17.78
CA ARG A 793 -15.99 35.49 -17.91
C ARG A 793 -15.13 34.37 -17.34
N THR A 794 -14.12 34.00 -18.10
CA THR A 794 -13.13 32.99 -17.72
C THR A 794 -11.74 33.63 -17.72
N LEU A 795 -11.05 33.54 -16.59
CA LEU A 795 -9.62 33.84 -16.47
C LEU A 795 -8.83 32.57 -16.70
N VAL A 796 -7.95 32.58 -17.71
CA VAL A 796 -7.10 31.44 -18.05
C VAL A 796 -5.76 31.59 -17.33
N PHE A 797 -5.46 30.63 -16.47
CA PHE A 797 -4.20 30.50 -15.74
C PHE A 797 -3.31 29.53 -16.50
N GLU A 798 -2.37 30.10 -17.26
CA GLU A 798 -1.40 29.35 -18.05
C GLU A 798 -0.34 28.71 -17.14
N ASP A 799 0.29 27.63 -17.62
CA ASP A 799 1.41 27.01 -16.91
C ASP A 799 2.60 27.97 -16.86
N TYR A 800 3.32 27.96 -15.75
CA TYR A 800 4.52 28.78 -15.61
C TYR A 800 5.61 28.33 -16.61
N SER A 801 6.24 29.30 -17.26
CA SER A 801 7.48 29.12 -17.99
C SER A 801 8.59 28.65 -17.05
N THR A 802 9.64 28.08 -17.63
CA THR A 802 10.83 27.63 -16.87
C THR A 802 11.43 28.78 -16.06
N ALA A 803 11.53 29.97 -16.65
CA ALA A 803 12.02 31.17 -15.98
C ALA A 803 11.16 31.56 -14.77
N GLU A 804 9.83 31.45 -14.89
CA GLU A 804 8.91 31.75 -13.79
C GLU A 804 8.97 30.69 -12.67
N LEU A 805 9.11 29.40 -13.01
CA LEU A 805 9.28 28.33 -12.02
C LEU A 805 10.59 28.47 -11.23
N VAL A 806 11.67 28.83 -11.91
CA VAL A 806 12.97 29.17 -11.28
C VAL A 806 12.79 30.37 -10.36
N SER A 807 12.12 31.43 -10.81
CA SER A 807 11.88 32.63 -9.99
C SER A 807 11.03 32.34 -8.74
N ILE A 808 10.03 31.46 -8.84
CA ILE A 808 9.23 31.01 -7.68
C ILE A 808 10.10 30.29 -6.67
N LEU A 809 10.99 29.40 -7.13
CA LEU A 809 11.90 28.66 -6.26
C LEU A 809 12.93 29.59 -5.61
N GLU A 810 13.49 30.56 -6.37
CA GLU A 810 14.38 31.60 -5.84
C GLU A 810 13.70 32.43 -4.74
N HIS A 811 12.43 32.79 -4.94
CA HIS A 811 11.67 33.51 -3.93
C HIS A 811 11.48 32.69 -2.64
N GLN A 812 11.20 31.38 -2.77
CA GLN A 812 11.11 30.48 -1.62
C GLN A 812 12.45 30.30 -0.92
N ALA A 813 13.52 30.13 -1.69
CA ALA A 813 14.88 30.05 -1.14
C ALA A 813 15.19 31.30 -0.32
N ALA A 814 14.96 32.50 -0.86
CA ALA A 814 15.19 33.76 -0.16
C ALA A 814 14.35 33.90 1.13
N GLN A 815 13.07 33.52 1.11
CA GLN A 815 12.20 33.52 2.30
C GLN A 815 12.74 32.62 3.43
N HIS A 816 13.42 31.53 3.06
CA HIS A 816 14.00 30.56 3.98
C HIS A 816 15.51 30.77 4.19
N GLN A 817 16.07 31.91 3.77
CA GLN A 817 17.50 32.25 3.90
C GLN A 817 18.45 31.30 3.16
N TYR A 818 17.97 30.70 2.05
CA TYR A 818 18.79 29.96 1.11
C TYR A 818 19.11 30.78 -0.14
N GLU A 819 20.29 30.56 -0.69
CA GLU A 819 20.77 31.16 -1.94
C GLU A 819 21.10 30.06 -2.96
N LEU A 820 20.62 30.21 -4.19
CA LEU A 820 20.98 29.31 -5.29
C LEU A 820 22.29 29.78 -5.91
N THR A 821 23.26 28.87 -6.03
CA THR A 821 24.46 29.15 -6.81
C THR A 821 24.10 29.34 -8.29
N PRO A 822 24.88 30.12 -9.07
CA PRO A 822 24.65 30.27 -10.51
C PRO A 822 24.57 28.93 -11.26
N PRO A 823 25.44 27.93 -10.97
CA PRO A 823 25.29 26.59 -11.56
C PRO A 823 24.01 25.86 -11.14
N ALA A 824 23.55 26.03 -9.89
CA ALA A 824 22.30 25.41 -9.44
C ALA A 824 21.09 26.01 -10.16
N ARG A 825 21.11 27.32 -10.42
CA ARG A 825 20.10 28.01 -11.23
C ARG A 825 20.06 27.49 -12.67
N GLU A 826 21.21 27.26 -13.29
CA GLU A 826 21.30 26.67 -14.64
C GLU A 826 20.77 25.23 -14.67
N ALA A 827 21.17 24.39 -13.71
CA ALA A 827 20.70 23.02 -13.58
C ALA A 827 19.19 22.96 -13.33
N LEU A 828 18.67 23.88 -12.52
CA LEU A 828 17.24 24.01 -12.25
C LEU A 828 16.45 24.42 -13.50
N SER A 829 16.99 25.33 -14.31
CA SER A 829 16.39 25.69 -15.60
C SER A 829 16.32 24.47 -16.53
N ALA A 830 17.41 23.71 -16.65
CA ALA A 830 17.45 22.50 -17.48
C ALA A 830 16.46 21.42 -16.99
N HIS A 831 16.31 21.27 -15.67
CA HIS A 831 15.34 20.36 -15.06
C HIS A 831 13.90 20.73 -15.45
N PHE A 832 13.53 22.00 -15.32
CA PHE A 832 12.18 22.45 -15.69
C PHE A 832 11.93 22.46 -17.21
N ASP A 833 12.96 22.65 -18.04
CA ASP A 833 12.84 22.57 -19.51
C ASP A 833 12.55 21.15 -19.99
N THR A 834 13.08 20.13 -19.29
CA THR A 834 12.84 18.72 -19.61
C THR A 834 11.58 18.16 -18.96
N THR A 835 10.97 18.88 -18.03
CA THR A 835 9.77 18.46 -17.31
C THR A 835 8.51 18.65 -18.18
N PRO A 836 7.74 17.57 -18.49
CA PRO A 836 6.54 17.70 -19.30
C PRO A 836 5.45 18.51 -18.59
N LYS A 837 5.04 19.63 -19.18
CA LYS A 837 3.92 20.49 -18.72
C LYS A 837 2.58 19.94 -19.20
N ALA A 838 2.30 18.68 -18.87
CA ALA A 838 1.08 17.99 -19.25
C ALA A 838 -0.06 18.25 -18.24
N ARG A 839 -1.25 17.73 -18.52
CA ARG A 839 -2.40 17.78 -17.61
C ARG A 839 -2.00 17.26 -16.22
N GLY A 840 -2.29 18.05 -15.17
CA GLY A 840 -1.96 17.69 -13.79
C GLY A 840 -0.57 18.13 -13.34
N PHE A 841 0.20 18.81 -14.20
CA PHE A 841 1.46 19.42 -13.79
C PHE A 841 1.25 20.42 -12.65
N GLY A 842 2.04 20.28 -11.58
CA GLY A 842 1.85 20.99 -10.32
C GLY A 842 2.35 22.44 -10.29
N ASN A 843 2.99 22.95 -11.34
CA ASN A 843 3.46 24.34 -11.45
C ASN A 843 4.19 24.84 -10.18
N GLY A 844 3.73 25.90 -9.52
CA GLY A 844 4.34 26.44 -8.30
C GLY A 844 4.35 25.44 -7.12
N ARG A 845 3.45 24.45 -7.10
CA ARG A 845 3.52 23.33 -6.14
C ARG A 845 4.69 22.41 -6.45
N ALA A 846 4.95 22.12 -7.72
CA ALA A 846 6.11 21.35 -8.14
C ALA A 846 7.42 22.09 -7.82
N ALA A 847 7.48 23.40 -8.05
CA ALA A 847 8.61 24.23 -7.63
C ALA A 847 8.85 24.19 -6.11
N ARG A 848 7.78 24.22 -5.30
CA ARG A 848 7.86 24.09 -3.84
C ARG A 848 8.34 22.72 -3.36
N GLN A 849 7.86 21.66 -4.00
CA GLN A 849 8.31 20.30 -3.72
C GLN A 849 9.77 20.11 -4.11
N LEU A 850 10.19 20.70 -5.22
CA LEU A 850 11.57 20.66 -5.67
C LEU A 850 12.50 21.42 -4.72
N PHE A 851 12.10 22.60 -4.24
CA PHE A 851 12.82 23.33 -3.19
C PHE A 851 12.98 22.49 -1.91
N GLN A 852 11.91 21.84 -1.46
CA GLN A 852 11.96 20.96 -0.29
C GLN A 852 12.95 19.81 -0.51
N ALA A 853 12.91 19.14 -1.66
CA ALA A 853 13.85 18.07 -1.98
C ALA A 853 15.31 18.59 -2.04
N MET A 854 15.52 19.79 -2.58
CA MET A 854 16.84 20.43 -2.61
C MET A 854 17.37 20.76 -1.22
N THR A 855 16.52 21.27 -0.32
CA THR A 855 16.92 21.55 1.08
C THR A 855 17.21 20.26 1.86
N GLU A 856 16.45 19.19 1.65
CA GLU A 856 16.74 17.87 2.25
C GLU A 856 18.09 17.31 1.77
N ARG A 857 18.37 17.37 0.48
CA ARG A 857 19.66 16.91 -0.09
C ARG A 857 20.84 17.76 0.35
N GLN A 858 20.64 19.07 0.43
CA GLN A 858 21.64 19.98 0.99
C GLN A 858 21.94 19.64 2.46
N ALA A 859 20.92 19.32 3.26
CA ALA A 859 21.12 18.92 4.65
C ALA A 859 21.96 17.64 4.77
N TYR A 860 21.71 16.63 3.94
CA TYR A 860 22.55 15.41 3.88
C TYR A 860 23.99 15.73 3.45
N ARG A 861 24.16 16.54 2.41
CA ARG A 861 25.48 16.95 1.93
C ARG A 861 26.27 17.70 3.00
N VAL A 862 25.63 18.62 3.71
CA VAL A 862 26.29 19.40 4.77
C VAL A 862 26.61 18.54 6.00
N ALA A 863 25.77 17.55 6.32
CA ALA A 863 26.02 16.61 7.42
C ALA A 863 27.29 15.74 7.23
N GLU A 864 27.71 15.52 5.98
CA GLU A 864 28.93 14.76 5.64
C GLU A 864 30.21 15.64 5.66
N LEU A 865 30.09 16.95 5.87
CA LEU A 865 31.24 17.85 6.00
C LEU A 865 31.75 17.87 7.45
N SER A 866 33.04 17.62 7.64
CA SER A 866 33.67 17.58 8.97
C SER A 866 33.71 18.94 9.68
N ASP A 867 33.69 20.06 8.93
CA ASP A 867 33.58 21.43 9.43
C ASP A 867 32.72 22.25 8.46
N SER A 868 31.41 22.41 8.73
CA SER A 868 30.49 23.17 7.88
C SER A 868 30.59 24.68 8.13
N THR A 869 30.65 25.49 7.08
CA THR A 869 30.61 26.95 7.18
C THR A 869 29.18 27.50 7.10
N GLU A 870 28.96 28.74 7.55
CA GLU A 870 27.67 29.45 7.38
C GLU A 870 27.25 29.49 5.90
N SER A 871 28.22 29.66 4.99
CA SER A 871 27.99 29.60 3.54
C SER A 871 27.46 28.24 3.08
N ASP A 872 27.93 27.13 3.65
CA ASP A 872 27.45 25.80 3.28
C ASP A 872 26.00 25.55 3.73
N LEU A 873 25.60 26.16 4.84
CA LEU A 873 24.25 26.03 5.41
C LEU A 873 23.20 26.82 4.62
N ILE A 874 23.58 27.91 3.97
CA ILE A 874 22.66 28.76 3.20
C ILE A 874 22.70 28.49 1.69
N THR A 875 23.66 27.73 1.17
CA THR A 875 23.87 27.61 -0.29
C THR A 875 23.31 26.30 -0.88
N LEU A 876 22.46 26.43 -1.90
CA LEU A 876 21.97 25.32 -2.73
C LEU A 876 22.81 25.18 -4.02
N LYS A 877 23.30 23.95 -4.26
CA LYS A 877 24.20 23.56 -5.35
C LYS A 877 23.51 22.64 -6.37
N PRO A 878 24.06 22.44 -7.59
CA PRO A 878 23.48 21.55 -8.59
C PRO A 878 23.27 20.12 -8.10
N GLU A 879 24.17 19.63 -7.25
CA GLU A 879 24.11 18.29 -6.64
C GLU A 879 22.95 18.11 -5.66
N ASP A 880 22.34 19.21 -5.20
CA ASP A 880 21.15 19.17 -4.36
C ASP A 880 19.86 18.96 -5.18
N LEU A 881 19.90 19.04 -6.52
CA LEU A 881 18.73 18.72 -7.36
C LEU A 881 18.43 17.19 -7.39
N PRO A 882 17.14 16.80 -7.40
CA PRO A 882 16.62 15.44 -7.53
C PRO A 882 17.21 14.52 -8.60
#